data_AF-A0A1G7IH88-F1
#
_entry.id   AF-A0A1G7IH88-F1
#
_cell.length_a   1.000
_cell.length_b   1.000
_cell.length_c   1.000
_cell.angle_alpha   90.00
_cell.angle_beta   90.00
_cell.angle_gamma   90.00
#
_symmetry.space_group_name_H-M   'P 1'
#
loop_
_entity.id
_entity.type
_entity.pdbx_description
1 polymer ?
#
loop_
_entity_poly.entity_id
_entity_poly.type
_entity_poly.pdbx_seq_one_letter_code
_entity_poly.pdbx_strand_id
1 'polypeptide(L)'
;MFKHFILTLAGSMLLSLASFSQSSSTAESAGGFAGHNRWSREKVNLWYAKQGWLAGCNYTPAYAINQLEFWQAETFDLAAIDRELGWAEALGMNTMRVFLHDLAWKQDVRGFKQRIDAFLGVCHKHRIRPIFVFFDDCWNPDATIGLQPAPKPGTHNSGWLRSPSRAVHDDPGQWAYLKEYVQDILRTFRNDRRILMWDLYNEPGNSDYGLKSLPLLKSVFRWAREIGPSQPLTVCMFEFYPEMTAYSFALSDVISYHNYGNLDNHRAMTDSLKNYGRPLFCTEYMARTLGSTFQTIMPHLKAENIAAINWGFVDGKTQTKYQWGEVIADGSDPELWFHDVLKKDGTPYRQQEADLIKALTERKDARRKTPRTFHVSKKGAFSTIQSAASLAGPGDTVMVHEGTYWEYVDPRNAGSAKSRITYKAAPGEKVVIKGSEIVKGWKRSADGSGYLLTLPNSYFGRFNPYADEIRGDWYDGKGWKQHTGAVYRNGRWLMECRSRSELPGKPDQWYAEVDRDSTRIWANFGTADPAGEMVEINVRRSCFYPSRTGVNYITVSGFAMMHAATNWSPPTAEQVGLIGTNWSKGWVIENCDVSYSKCAGITLGKYGDGYDNTSANSAEGYVETVKRALDHGWNKETVGGHTVRNNTVSFCEQGGIVGSLGCSFSTVSGNTIHDIHRERLFSGAEQAAIKFHGAVDVVISGNTIYNNNRGIWLDWMAQGTRITGNKLYGNDDWDIYFEVDHGPVLVDNNVMLSKNSQRVWSQGVAYVHNLIAGKFEVWPYDDRETPVLKPHGTEIFGLRDNPSGDVQLYNNVFSGKDCNLEEFDNTKYPCRLSGNVYERGAVASRLEKPIGDLKLTSSAQLGRTVVTRQGFEGPDGKPIVFDRDFYGKKRKGLPVAGPYQRE
;
A
#
# COMPACT_ATOMS: atom_id res chain seq x y z
N MET A 1 23.51 -22.98 -52.02
CA MET A 1 23.48 -21.57 -51.59
C MET A 1 23.68 -21.40 -50.07
N PHE A 2 24.23 -22.40 -49.35
CA PHE A 2 24.26 -22.44 -47.87
C PHE A 2 25.68 -22.39 -47.25
N LYS A 3 26.74 -22.34 -48.07
CA LYS A 3 28.14 -22.31 -47.58
C LYS A 3 28.63 -20.92 -47.12
N HIS A 4 27.87 -19.85 -47.37
CA HIS A 4 28.19 -18.49 -46.90
C HIS A 4 27.54 -18.13 -45.56
N PHE A 5 26.76 -19.04 -44.94
CA PHE A 5 25.97 -18.75 -43.74
C PHE A 5 26.74 -18.98 -42.42
N ILE A 6 27.78 -19.82 -42.42
CA ILE A 6 28.48 -20.24 -41.18
C ILE A 6 29.73 -19.39 -40.88
N LEU A 7 30.33 -18.73 -41.87
CA LEU A 7 31.63 -18.05 -41.73
C LEU A 7 31.54 -16.53 -41.43
N THR A 8 30.35 -15.93 -41.50
CA THR A 8 30.17 -14.48 -41.32
C THR A 8 29.77 -14.08 -39.89
N LEU A 9 29.46 -15.06 -39.03
CA LEU A 9 28.87 -14.85 -37.68
C LEU A 9 29.88 -14.43 -36.59
N ALA A 10 31.18 -14.69 -36.76
CA ALA A 10 32.18 -14.34 -35.76
C ALA A 10 32.88 -12.98 -36.01
N GLY A 11 32.93 -12.52 -37.26
CA GLY A 11 33.73 -11.33 -37.66
C GLY A 11 32.96 -10.02 -37.80
N SER A 12 31.64 -10.07 -38.03
CA SER A 12 30.86 -8.88 -38.40
C SER A 12 30.21 -8.16 -37.21
N MET A 13 30.10 -8.81 -36.04
CA MET A 13 29.58 -8.18 -34.81
C MET A 13 30.55 -7.17 -34.16
N LEU A 14 31.86 -7.32 -34.37
CA LEU A 14 32.88 -6.46 -33.74
C LEU A 14 33.11 -5.14 -34.48
N LEU A 15 32.82 -5.08 -35.79
CA LEU A 15 33.15 -3.91 -36.63
C LEU A 15 32.03 -2.85 -36.71
N SER A 16 30.78 -3.18 -36.35
CA SER A 16 29.68 -2.20 -36.39
C SER A 16 29.46 -1.44 -35.08
N LEU A 17 29.94 -1.95 -33.94
CA LEU A 17 29.77 -1.31 -32.62
C LEU A 17 30.84 -0.26 -32.29
N ALA A 18 32.01 -0.31 -32.93
CA ALA A 18 33.10 0.65 -32.69
C ALA A 18 32.83 2.06 -33.25
N SER A 19 31.83 2.22 -34.13
CA SER A 19 31.52 3.52 -34.78
C SER A 19 30.40 4.32 -34.10
N PHE A 20 29.79 3.81 -33.02
CA PHE A 20 28.66 4.48 -32.36
C PHE A 20 29.04 5.47 -31.24
N SER A 21 30.32 5.79 -31.05
CA SER A 21 30.77 6.72 -30.00
C SER A 21 30.87 8.20 -30.44
N GLN A 22 30.57 8.54 -31.69
CA GLN A 22 30.59 9.93 -32.17
C GLN A 22 29.43 10.26 -33.11
N SER A 23 28.30 10.72 -32.58
CA SER A 23 27.37 11.68 -33.22
C SER A 23 26.14 11.91 -32.33
N SER A 24 26.33 12.67 -31.25
CA SER A 24 25.24 13.11 -30.36
C SER A 24 24.56 14.40 -30.86
N SER A 25 24.26 14.54 -32.17
CA SER A 25 23.73 15.81 -32.69
C SER A 25 22.77 15.74 -33.89
N THR A 26 22.14 14.59 -34.20
CA THR A 26 21.14 14.52 -35.29
C THR A 26 19.82 13.83 -34.89
N ALA A 27 19.43 13.92 -33.62
CA ALA A 27 18.12 13.43 -33.15
C ALA A 27 16.95 14.41 -33.39
N GLU A 28 17.16 15.52 -34.10
CA GLU A 28 16.19 16.63 -34.22
C GLU A 28 15.35 16.66 -35.51
N SER A 29 15.33 15.60 -36.33
CA SER A 29 14.46 15.53 -37.52
C SER A 29 13.46 14.37 -37.57
N ALA A 30 13.18 13.72 -36.42
CA ALA A 30 12.04 12.81 -36.26
C ALA A 30 10.83 13.53 -35.61
N GLY A 31 10.45 14.69 -36.16
CA GLY A 31 9.26 15.43 -35.74
C GLY A 31 7.99 14.71 -36.20
N GLY A 32 7.35 13.93 -35.31
CA GLY A 32 6.03 13.36 -35.58
C GLY A 32 5.47 12.35 -34.56
N PHE A 33 6.29 11.75 -33.67
CA PHE A 33 5.80 10.70 -32.74
C PHE A 33 6.35 10.80 -31.31
N ALA A 34 6.53 12.01 -30.78
CA ALA A 34 6.88 12.21 -29.37
C ALA A 34 5.61 12.33 -28.48
N GLY A 35 5.44 11.40 -27.54
CA GLY A 35 4.42 11.41 -26.47
C GLY A 35 3.09 10.75 -26.88
N HIS A 36 2.67 9.59 -26.36
CA HIS A 36 2.11 9.53 -25.00
C HIS A 36 2.09 8.13 -24.33
N ASN A 37 2.51 7.01 -24.94
CA ASN A 37 2.14 5.68 -24.41
C ASN A 37 3.28 4.67 -24.08
N ARG A 38 4.57 4.99 -24.27
CA ARG A 38 5.67 4.13 -23.78
C ARG A 38 5.84 4.29 -22.27
N TRP A 39 6.10 3.19 -21.57
CA TRP A 39 6.39 3.25 -20.13
C TRP A 39 7.68 4.04 -19.88
N SER A 40 7.61 4.92 -18.87
CA SER A 40 8.80 5.60 -18.37
C SER A 40 9.83 4.58 -17.85
N ARG A 41 11.10 4.97 -17.84
CA ARG A 41 12.18 4.14 -17.26
C ARG A 41 11.88 3.78 -15.81
N GLU A 42 11.36 4.72 -15.03
CA GLU A 42 10.96 4.48 -13.64
C GLU A 42 9.87 3.41 -13.55
N LYS A 43 8.78 3.55 -14.32
CA LYS A 43 7.65 2.60 -14.30
C LYS A 43 8.11 1.18 -14.63
N VAL A 44 8.92 1.01 -15.68
CA VAL A 44 9.35 -0.32 -16.11
C VAL A 44 10.39 -0.95 -15.17
N ASN A 45 11.31 -0.16 -14.62
CA ASN A 45 12.28 -0.67 -13.64
C ASN A 45 11.60 -1.05 -12.31
N LEU A 46 10.60 -0.27 -11.85
CA LEU A 46 9.78 -0.62 -10.68
C LEU A 46 8.94 -1.87 -10.91
N TRP A 47 8.41 -2.05 -12.12
CA TRP A 47 7.72 -3.27 -12.50
C TRP A 47 8.67 -4.46 -12.47
N TYR A 48 9.86 -4.35 -13.06
CA TYR A 48 10.82 -5.45 -13.16
C TYR A 48 11.38 -5.88 -11.80
N ALA A 49 11.64 -4.92 -10.91
CA ALA A 49 12.10 -5.19 -9.54
C ALA A 49 11.14 -6.08 -8.72
N LYS A 50 9.85 -6.17 -9.13
CA LYS A 50 8.83 -7.01 -8.47
C LYS A 50 8.77 -8.45 -8.97
N GLN A 51 9.45 -8.79 -10.07
CA GLN A 51 9.27 -10.09 -10.74
C GLN A 51 10.09 -11.23 -10.11
N GLY A 52 11.08 -10.91 -9.26
CA GLY A 52 12.17 -11.84 -8.97
C GLY A 52 13.05 -12.05 -10.21
N TRP A 53 14.05 -12.93 -10.14
CA TRP A 53 14.82 -13.28 -11.32
C TRP A 53 14.02 -14.24 -12.21
N LEU A 54 13.88 -13.90 -13.49
CA LEU A 54 13.03 -14.60 -14.44
C LEU A 54 13.86 -15.60 -15.26
N ALA A 55 13.44 -16.86 -15.25
CA ALA A 55 14.09 -17.94 -15.97
C ALA A 55 13.05 -18.88 -16.58
N GLY A 56 13.26 -19.26 -17.84
CA GLY A 56 12.28 -20.02 -18.61
C GLY A 56 12.79 -20.48 -19.96
N CYS A 57 11.87 -20.86 -20.83
CA CYS A 57 12.17 -21.25 -22.21
C CYS A 57 11.07 -20.80 -23.18
N ASN A 58 11.34 -20.91 -24.48
CA ASN A 58 10.30 -20.87 -25.50
C ASN A 58 9.50 -22.17 -25.43
N TYR A 59 8.20 -22.05 -25.20
CA TYR A 59 7.32 -23.19 -24.93
C TYR A 59 6.42 -23.49 -26.12
N THR A 60 6.58 -24.69 -26.66
CA THR A 60 5.67 -25.37 -27.59
C THR A 60 5.53 -26.79 -27.06
N PRO A 61 4.31 -27.32 -26.84
CA PRO A 61 4.15 -28.67 -26.30
C PRO A 61 4.82 -29.72 -27.17
N ALA A 62 5.33 -30.80 -26.57
CA ALA A 62 6.12 -31.79 -27.31
C ALA A 62 5.34 -32.45 -28.47
N TYR A 63 4.01 -32.46 -28.37
CA TYR A 63 3.11 -33.01 -29.40
C TYR A 63 2.90 -32.08 -30.60
N ALA A 64 3.29 -30.80 -30.52
CA ALA A 64 3.05 -29.79 -31.55
C ALA A 64 4.33 -29.47 -32.32
N ILE A 65 4.27 -29.46 -33.65
CA ILE A 65 5.39 -29.12 -34.53
C ILE A 65 5.57 -27.61 -34.71
N ASN A 66 4.51 -26.85 -34.49
CA ASN A 66 4.46 -25.39 -34.61
C ASN A 66 3.32 -24.81 -33.77
N GLN A 67 3.27 -23.48 -33.70
CA GLN A 67 2.27 -22.73 -32.96
C GLN A 67 0.85 -22.83 -33.52
N LEU A 68 0.67 -23.16 -34.80
CA LEU A 68 -0.66 -23.44 -35.36
C LEU A 68 -1.20 -24.78 -34.80
N GLU A 69 -0.39 -25.85 -34.82
CA GLU A 69 -0.77 -27.14 -34.22
C GLU A 69 -1.02 -27.00 -32.72
N PHE A 70 -0.27 -26.14 -32.02
CA PHE A 70 -0.50 -25.94 -30.59
C PHE A 70 -1.91 -25.38 -30.32
N TRP A 71 -2.33 -24.33 -31.02
CA TRP A 71 -3.52 -23.57 -30.67
C TRP A 71 -4.82 -23.97 -31.40
N GLN A 72 -4.77 -24.92 -32.34
CA GLN A 72 -5.98 -25.46 -32.97
C GLN A 72 -6.80 -26.31 -31.98
N ALA A 73 -8.13 -26.28 -32.13
CA ALA A 73 -9.03 -26.97 -31.21
C ALA A 73 -8.85 -28.49 -31.21
N GLU A 74 -8.54 -29.06 -32.38
CA GLU A 74 -8.41 -30.49 -32.61
C GLU A 74 -7.18 -31.09 -31.93
N THR A 75 -6.17 -30.27 -31.62
CA THR A 75 -4.87 -30.69 -31.10
C THR A 75 -4.52 -30.08 -29.75
N PHE A 76 -5.30 -29.10 -29.26
CA PHE A 76 -5.04 -28.46 -27.97
C PHE A 76 -5.29 -29.43 -26.80
N ASP A 77 -4.21 -29.87 -26.15
CA ASP A 77 -4.24 -30.84 -25.04
C ASP A 77 -3.79 -30.20 -23.72
N LEU A 78 -4.78 -29.84 -22.89
CA LEU A 78 -4.55 -29.26 -21.56
C LEU A 78 -3.79 -30.19 -20.61
N ALA A 79 -3.97 -31.50 -20.72
CA ALA A 79 -3.32 -32.46 -19.83
C ALA A 79 -1.83 -32.60 -20.16
N ALA A 80 -1.48 -32.55 -21.45
CA ALA A 80 -0.09 -32.47 -21.87
C ALA A 80 0.59 -31.16 -21.41
N ILE A 81 -0.08 -30.03 -21.58
CA ILE A 81 0.40 -28.72 -21.13
C ILE A 81 0.62 -28.70 -19.61
N ASP A 82 -0.36 -29.16 -18.83
CA ASP A 82 -0.27 -29.22 -17.37
C ASP A 82 0.92 -30.06 -16.89
N ARG A 83 1.12 -31.22 -17.52
CA ARG A 83 2.25 -32.10 -17.21
C ARG A 83 3.59 -31.42 -17.49
N GLU A 84 3.75 -30.81 -18.67
CA GLU A 84 5.02 -30.18 -19.06
C GLU A 84 5.31 -28.90 -18.27
N LEU A 85 4.29 -28.08 -17.97
CA LEU A 85 4.45 -26.92 -17.09
C LEU A 85 4.73 -27.33 -15.63
N GLY A 86 4.24 -28.50 -15.20
CA GLY A 86 4.65 -29.12 -13.95
C GLY A 86 6.14 -29.50 -13.94
N TRP A 87 6.67 -30.03 -15.05
CA TRP A 87 8.12 -30.30 -15.18
C TRP A 87 8.93 -29.00 -15.16
N ALA A 88 8.43 -27.94 -15.80
CA ALA A 88 9.07 -26.63 -15.78
C ALA A 88 9.15 -26.04 -14.36
N GLU A 89 8.06 -26.11 -13.59
CA GLU A 89 8.03 -25.69 -12.19
C GLU A 89 9.03 -26.53 -11.35
N ALA A 90 9.10 -27.84 -11.58
CA ALA A 90 10.01 -28.74 -10.88
C ALA A 90 11.50 -28.42 -11.15
N LEU A 91 11.82 -27.95 -12.36
CA LEU A 91 13.14 -27.41 -12.72
C LEU A 91 13.41 -26.02 -12.12
N GLY A 92 12.36 -25.29 -11.71
CA GLY A 92 12.43 -23.95 -11.14
C GLY A 92 12.19 -22.81 -12.15
N MET A 93 11.75 -23.12 -13.37
CA MET A 93 11.33 -22.11 -14.34
C MET A 93 10.06 -21.39 -13.87
N ASN A 94 9.98 -20.09 -14.13
CA ASN A 94 8.90 -19.22 -13.63
C ASN A 94 8.28 -18.32 -14.72
N THR A 95 8.74 -18.44 -15.95
CA THR A 95 8.20 -17.75 -17.12
C THR A 95 8.30 -18.67 -18.34
N MET A 96 7.41 -18.47 -19.33
CA MET A 96 7.44 -19.17 -20.61
C MET A 96 7.20 -18.18 -21.74
N ARG A 97 7.98 -18.25 -22.82
CA ARG A 97 7.72 -17.44 -24.01
C ARG A 97 6.95 -18.29 -25.02
N VAL A 98 5.75 -17.86 -25.39
CA VAL A 98 4.75 -18.70 -26.05
C VAL A 98 4.26 -18.00 -27.32
N PHE A 99 4.44 -18.65 -28.46
CA PHE A 99 4.05 -18.09 -29.74
C PHE A 99 2.56 -18.33 -30.00
N LEU A 100 1.87 -17.28 -30.43
CA LEU A 100 0.51 -17.32 -30.92
C LEU A 100 0.52 -17.40 -32.45
N HIS A 101 -0.61 -17.77 -33.07
CA HIS A 101 -0.74 -17.76 -34.53
C HIS A 101 -2.03 -17.05 -34.96
N ASP A 102 -1.92 -16.13 -35.91
CA ASP A 102 -3.06 -15.40 -36.48
C ASP A 102 -4.11 -16.34 -37.11
N LEU A 103 -3.69 -17.41 -37.78
CA LEU A 103 -4.60 -18.38 -38.41
C LEU A 103 -5.39 -19.22 -37.40
N ALA A 104 -4.81 -19.56 -36.24
CA ALA A 104 -5.53 -20.25 -35.18
C ALA A 104 -6.65 -19.38 -34.59
N TRP A 105 -6.39 -18.07 -34.46
CA TRP A 105 -7.42 -17.09 -34.10
C TRP A 105 -8.45 -16.92 -35.23
N LYS A 106 -8.02 -16.82 -36.49
CA LYS A 106 -8.91 -16.63 -37.65
C LYS A 106 -9.86 -17.82 -37.84
N GLN A 107 -9.41 -19.04 -37.55
CA GLN A 107 -10.22 -20.25 -37.61
C GLN A 107 -11.34 -20.24 -36.54
N ASP A 108 -11.02 -19.84 -35.31
CA ASP A 108 -11.91 -19.94 -34.16
C ASP A 108 -11.61 -18.85 -33.13
N VAL A 109 -12.09 -17.63 -33.39
CA VAL A 109 -11.82 -16.43 -32.57
C VAL A 109 -12.20 -16.65 -31.10
N ARG A 110 -13.37 -17.25 -30.85
CA ARG A 110 -13.90 -17.44 -29.49
C ARG A 110 -13.15 -18.55 -28.78
N GLY A 111 -13.01 -19.72 -29.39
CA GLY A 111 -12.35 -20.85 -28.76
C GLY A 111 -10.85 -20.63 -28.60
N PHE A 112 -10.19 -19.89 -29.50
CA PHE A 112 -8.78 -19.52 -29.34
C PHE A 112 -8.55 -18.71 -28.04
N LYS A 113 -9.42 -17.73 -27.75
CA LYS A 113 -9.36 -16.98 -26.48
C LYS A 113 -9.65 -17.86 -25.26
N GLN A 114 -10.58 -18.83 -25.38
CA GLN A 114 -10.84 -19.79 -24.31
C GLN A 114 -9.63 -20.70 -24.04
N ARG A 115 -8.92 -21.12 -25.09
CA ARG A 115 -7.68 -21.91 -24.97
C ARG A 115 -6.55 -21.10 -24.33
N ILE A 116 -6.38 -19.82 -24.70
CA ILE A 116 -5.45 -18.92 -24.01
C ILE A 116 -5.79 -18.78 -22.53
N ASP A 117 -7.06 -18.59 -22.18
CA ASP A 117 -7.50 -18.48 -20.79
C ASP A 117 -7.24 -19.78 -19.99
N ALA A 118 -7.52 -20.94 -20.58
CA ALA A 118 -7.24 -22.24 -19.99
C ALA A 118 -5.73 -22.46 -19.79
N PHE A 119 -4.91 -22.13 -20.79
CA PHE A 119 -3.45 -22.14 -20.69
C PHE A 119 -2.96 -21.23 -19.56
N LEU A 120 -3.50 -20.01 -19.44
CA LEU A 120 -3.16 -19.09 -18.35
C LEU A 120 -3.55 -19.65 -16.97
N GLY A 121 -4.65 -20.40 -16.88
CA GLY A 121 -5.03 -21.15 -15.67
C GLY A 121 -3.97 -22.17 -15.25
N VAL A 122 -3.45 -22.95 -16.20
CA VAL A 122 -2.37 -23.92 -15.97
C VAL A 122 -1.05 -23.23 -15.61
N CYS A 123 -0.67 -22.16 -16.32
CA CYS A 123 0.50 -21.36 -15.96
C CYS A 123 0.40 -20.85 -14.51
N HIS A 124 -0.77 -20.32 -14.12
CA HIS A 124 -0.98 -19.83 -12.77
C HIS A 124 -0.84 -20.93 -11.71
N LYS A 125 -1.42 -22.11 -11.96
CA LYS A 125 -1.27 -23.30 -11.11
C LYS A 125 0.20 -23.64 -10.88
N HIS A 126 1.03 -23.55 -11.91
CA HIS A 126 2.46 -23.86 -11.87
C HIS A 126 3.36 -22.65 -11.59
N ARG A 127 2.79 -21.52 -11.12
CA ARG A 127 3.51 -20.28 -10.78
C ARG A 127 4.36 -19.71 -11.92
N ILE A 128 3.96 -20.00 -13.15
CA ILE A 128 4.55 -19.52 -14.39
C ILE A 128 3.74 -18.34 -14.90
N ARG A 129 4.42 -17.31 -15.42
CA ARG A 129 3.76 -16.19 -16.11
C ARG A 129 4.24 -16.12 -17.55
N PRO A 130 3.35 -16.26 -18.55
CA PRO A 130 3.79 -16.33 -19.94
C PRO A 130 4.07 -14.94 -20.54
N ILE A 131 4.98 -14.94 -21.52
CA ILE A 131 5.21 -13.87 -22.50
C ILE A 131 4.60 -14.36 -23.81
N PHE A 132 3.60 -13.65 -24.35
CA PHE A 132 3.00 -14.05 -25.62
C PHE A 132 3.65 -13.34 -26.81
N VAL A 133 3.92 -14.09 -27.88
CA VAL A 133 4.49 -13.59 -29.13
C VAL A 133 3.42 -13.56 -30.21
N PHE A 134 3.21 -12.41 -30.87
CA PHE A 134 2.19 -12.29 -31.93
C PHE A 134 2.68 -12.70 -33.31
N PHE A 135 3.86 -12.20 -33.71
CA PHE A 135 4.42 -12.38 -35.06
C PHE A 135 5.86 -12.87 -35.02
N ASP A 136 6.33 -13.49 -36.10
CA ASP A 136 7.70 -13.95 -36.31
C ASP A 136 8.05 -14.05 -37.81
N ASP A 137 9.32 -13.90 -38.17
CA ASP A 137 9.81 -14.02 -39.57
C ASP A 137 10.57 -15.33 -39.83
N CYS A 138 10.41 -16.35 -39.00
CA CYS A 138 11.29 -17.51 -38.96
C CYS A 138 10.78 -18.68 -39.82
N TRP A 139 11.69 -19.50 -40.37
CA TRP A 139 11.39 -20.79 -41.00
C TRP A 139 10.39 -20.74 -42.17
N ASN A 140 9.29 -21.51 -42.13
CA ASN A 140 8.47 -21.76 -43.31
C ASN A 140 7.43 -20.64 -43.56
N PRO A 141 7.30 -20.14 -44.82
CA PRO A 141 6.48 -18.97 -45.14
C PRO A 141 4.98 -19.22 -45.33
N ASP A 142 4.58 -20.47 -45.53
CA ASP A 142 3.24 -20.79 -46.01
C ASP A 142 2.52 -21.67 -44.98
N ALA A 143 1.62 -21.05 -44.19
CA ALA A 143 0.82 -21.73 -43.19
C ALA A 143 -0.57 -22.08 -43.76
N THR A 144 -1.13 -23.21 -43.33
CA THR A 144 -2.49 -23.63 -43.69
C THR A 144 -3.17 -24.23 -42.46
N ILE A 145 -4.43 -23.83 -42.22
CA ILE A 145 -5.28 -24.37 -41.15
C ILE A 145 -5.56 -25.85 -41.39
N GLY A 146 -5.57 -26.65 -40.32
CA GLY A 146 -5.86 -28.08 -40.36
C GLY A 146 -4.68 -28.93 -39.90
N LEU A 147 -4.59 -30.16 -40.40
CA LEU A 147 -3.54 -31.10 -40.02
C LEU A 147 -2.15 -30.56 -40.40
N GLN A 148 -1.26 -30.50 -39.41
CA GLN A 148 0.10 -30.01 -39.58
C GLN A 148 1.06 -31.14 -40.00
N PRO A 149 2.15 -30.83 -40.72
CA PRO A 149 3.05 -31.85 -41.26
C PRO A 149 3.74 -32.66 -40.15
N ALA A 150 4.05 -33.92 -40.45
CA ALA A 150 4.91 -34.71 -39.57
C ALA A 150 6.34 -34.14 -39.55
N PRO A 151 7.05 -34.24 -38.40
CA PRO A 151 8.44 -33.82 -38.31
C PRO A 151 9.33 -34.58 -39.31
N LYS A 152 10.23 -33.87 -40.00
CA LYS A 152 11.28 -34.52 -40.81
C LYS A 152 12.35 -35.07 -39.85
N PRO A 153 12.60 -36.39 -39.79
CA PRO A 153 13.53 -36.96 -38.81
C PRO A 153 14.90 -36.27 -38.82
N GLY A 154 15.45 -36.04 -37.63
CA GLY A 154 16.79 -35.47 -37.46
C GLY A 154 16.95 -34.01 -37.88
N THR A 155 15.85 -33.28 -38.08
CA THR A 155 15.86 -31.94 -38.68
C THR A 155 15.24 -30.90 -37.73
N HIS A 156 16.06 -29.94 -37.31
CA HIS A 156 15.66 -28.83 -36.43
C HIS A 156 14.52 -27.99 -37.04
N ASN A 157 13.46 -27.70 -36.26
CA ASN A 157 12.29 -26.88 -36.61
C ASN A 157 11.70 -27.19 -38.00
N SER A 158 11.74 -28.46 -38.42
CA SER A 158 11.37 -28.86 -39.78
C SER A 158 9.97 -28.46 -40.24
N GLY A 159 9.05 -28.19 -39.31
CA GLY A 159 7.68 -27.73 -39.60
C GLY A 159 7.26 -26.45 -38.88
N TRP A 160 8.20 -25.66 -38.34
CA TRP A 160 7.87 -24.35 -37.76
C TRP A 160 7.31 -23.41 -38.84
N LEU A 161 6.26 -22.66 -38.52
CA LEU A 161 5.58 -21.74 -39.44
C LEU A 161 5.82 -20.31 -38.99
N ARG A 162 5.86 -19.36 -39.92
CA ARG A 162 5.82 -17.93 -39.57
C ARG A 162 4.40 -17.41 -39.43
N SER A 163 4.20 -16.50 -38.48
CA SER A 163 2.97 -15.73 -38.31
C SER A 163 3.27 -14.24 -38.51
N PRO A 164 2.69 -13.53 -39.49
CA PRO A 164 1.78 -14.03 -40.52
C PRO A 164 2.52 -14.72 -41.68
N SER A 165 1.82 -15.53 -42.48
CA SER A 165 2.37 -16.11 -43.71
C SER A 165 2.83 -15.05 -44.72
N ARG A 166 3.75 -15.42 -45.61
CA ARG A 166 4.36 -14.50 -46.60
C ARG A 166 3.32 -13.73 -47.41
N ALA A 167 2.28 -14.40 -47.88
CA ALA A 167 1.23 -13.77 -48.70
C ALA A 167 0.49 -12.64 -47.97
N VAL A 168 0.46 -12.65 -46.64
CA VAL A 168 -0.17 -11.61 -45.81
C VAL A 168 0.87 -10.59 -45.34
N HIS A 169 2.07 -11.06 -44.97
CA HIS A 169 3.19 -10.18 -44.63
C HIS A 169 3.48 -9.18 -45.75
N ASP A 170 3.59 -9.67 -47.00
CA ASP A 170 4.00 -8.88 -48.16
C ASP A 170 2.88 -7.98 -48.72
N ASP A 171 1.64 -8.10 -48.23
CA ASP A 171 0.47 -7.33 -48.69
C ASP A 171 -0.19 -6.54 -47.54
N PRO A 172 0.16 -5.24 -47.39
CA PRO A 172 -0.48 -4.37 -46.40
C PRO A 172 -2.01 -4.27 -46.52
N GLY A 173 -2.59 -4.57 -47.69
CA GLY A 173 -4.04 -4.64 -47.89
C GLY A 173 -4.71 -5.71 -47.04
N GLN A 174 -3.98 -6.74 -46.62
CA GLN A 174 -4.47 -7.82 -45.77
C GLN A 174 -4.27 -7.56 -44.27
N TRP A 175 -3.59 -6.49 -43.87
CA TRP A 175 -3.28 -6.23 -42.46
C TRP A 175 -4.48 -5.81 -41.61
N ALA A 176 -5.63 -5.54 -42.23
CA ALA A 176 -6.85 -5.22 -41.49
C ALA A 176 -7.24 -6.34 -40.51
N TYR A 177 -7.12 -7.61 -40.92
CA TYR A 177 -7.43 -8.72 -40.03
C TYR A 177 -6.32 -8.98 -39.00
N LEU A 178 -5.05 -8.74 -39.35
CA LEU A 178 -3.94 -8.81 -38.39
C LEU A 178 -4.08 -7.77 -37.28
N LYS A 179 -4.53 -6.56 -37.63
CA LYS A 179 -4.89 -5.52 -36.66
C LYS A 179 -5.98 -6.03 -35.71
N GLU A 180 -7.05 -6.59 -36.25
CA GLU A 180 -8.16 -7.09 -35.42
C GLU A 180 -7.70 -8.24 -34.52
N TYR A 181 -6.91 -9.18 -35.03
CA TYR A 181 -6.30 -10.25 -34.24
C TYR A 181 -5.52 -9.73 -33.03
N VAL A 182 -4.55 -8.83 -33.27
CA VAL A 182 -3.72 -8.26 -32.21
C VAL A 182 -4.58 -7.49 -31.20
N GLN A 183 -5.50 -6.67 -31.69
CA GLN A 183 -6.33 -5.84 -30.82
C GLN A 183 -7.36 -6.63 -30.04
N ASP A 184 -7.95 -7.68 -30.60
CA ASP A 184 -8.92 -8.53 -29.91
C ASP A 184 -8.28 -9.29 -28.74
N ILE A 185 -7.10 -9.89 -28.96
CA ILE A 185 -6.34 -10.56 -27.89
C ILE A 185 -5.92 -9.57 -26.81
N LEU A 186 -5.31 -8.44 -27.19
CA LEU A 186 -4.89 -7.43 -26.22
C LEU A 186 -6.07 -6.85 -25.46
N ARG A 187 -7.20 -6.56 -26.13
CA ARG A 187 -8.41 -6.01 -25.49
C ARG A 187 -8.99 -6.99 -24.48
N THR A 188 -9.00 -8.27 -24.81
CA THR A 188 -9.49 -9.34 -23.92
C THR A 188 -8.63 -9.48 -22.67
N PHE A 189 -7.29 -9.47 -22.81
CA PHE A 189 -6.37 -9.78 -21.71
C PHE A 189 -5.58 -8.58 -21.15
N ARG A 190 -5.96 -7.34 -21.50
CA ARG A 190 -5.21 -6.11 -21.17
C ARG A 190 -4.85 -5.92 -19.70
N ASN A 191 -5.66 -6.45 -18.79
CA ASN A 191 -5.48 -6.30 -17.34
C ASN A 191 -5.19 -7.63 -16.62
N ASP A 192 -4.99 -8.72 -17.37
CA ASP A 192 -4.76 -10.03 -16.79
C ASP A 192 -3.35 -10.14 -16.19
N ARG A 193 -3.29 -10.27 -14.86
CA ARG A 193 -2.02 -10.31 -14.12
C ARG A 193 -1.25 -11.62 -14.32
N ARG A 194 -1.88 -12.67 -14.86
CA ARG A 194 -1.20 -13.94 -15.17
C ARG A 194 -0.17 -13.75 -16.27
N ILE A 195 -0.42 -12.85 -17.23
CA ILE A 195 0.49 -12.51 -18.33
C ILE A 195 1.65 -11.65 -17.82
N LEU A 196 2.89 -11.98 -18.20
CA LEU A 196 4.08 -11.23 -17.84
C LEU A 196 4.26 -10.01 -18.75
N MET A 197 4.23 -10.23 -20.06
CA MET A 197 4.62 -9.25 -21.09
C MET A 197 4.06 -9.66 -22.47
N TRP A 198 3.96 -8.69 -23.38
CA TRP A 198 3.67 -8.92 -24.79
C TRP A 198 4.91 -8.68 -25.65
N ASP A 199 5.31 -9.71 -26.39
CA ASP A 199 6.32 -9.64 -27.44
C ASP A 199 5.62 -9.52 -28.78
N LEU A 200 5.74 -8.36 -29.41
CA LEU A 200 4.89 -8.04 -30.56
C LEU A 200 5.38 -8.69 -31.85
N TYR A 201 6.69 -8.95 -31.95
CA TYR A 201 7.31 -9.46 -33.17
C TYR A 201 8.66 -10.08 -32.83
N ASN A 202 8.81 -11.38 -33.07
CA ASN A 202 10.07 -12.10 -32.97
C ASN A 202 10.91 -11.93 -34.24
N GLU A 203 12.15 -11.48 -34.08
CA GLU A 203 13.16 -11.41 -35.15
C GLU A 203 12.68 -10.74 -36.46
N PRO A 204 12.06 -9.54 -36.40
CA PRO A 204 11.69 -8.84 -37.61
C PRO A 204 12.91 -8.66 -38.51
N GLY A 205 12.78 -9.02 -39.79
CA GLY A 205 13.83 -8.95 -40.80
C GLY A 205 14.61 -10.25 -41.02
N ASN A 206 14.33 -11.32 -40.25
CA ASN A 206 14.93 -12.64 -40.51
C ASN A 206 14.39 -13.28 -41.82
N SER A 207 14.95 -14.41 -42.23
CA SER A 207 14.59 -15.16 -43.46
C SER A 207 14.56 -14.28 -44.72
N ASP A 208 15.58 -13.44 -44.89
CA ASP A 208 15.78 -12.49 -46.00
C ASP A 208 14.70 -11.39 -46.12
N TYR A 209 13.95 -11.09 -45.05
CA TYR A 209 12.99 -9.98 -45.05
C TYR A 209 13.67 -8.62 -44.85
N GLY A 210 14.74 -8.54 -44.06
CA GLY A 210 15.45 -7.28 -43.78
C GLY A 210 14.48 -6.16 -43.39
N LEU A 211 14.59 -4.99 -44.04
CA LEU A 211 13.71 -3.85 -43.75
C LEU A 211 12.25 -4.02 -44.24
N LYS A 212 11.89 -5.10 -44.95
CA LYS A 212 10.51 -5.34 -45.38
C LYS A 212 9.54 -5.56 -44.22
N SER A 213 10.03 -6.03 -43.07
CA SER A 213 9.21 -6.24 -41.87
C SER A 213 8.96 -4.93 -41.09
N LEU A 214 9.73 -3.87 -41.37
CA LEU A 214 9.66 -2.61 -40.63
C LEU A 214 8.25 -1.96 -40.66
N PRO A 215 7.50 -1.94 -41.78
CA PRO A 215 6.18 -1.34 -41.79
C PRO A 215 5.14 -2.14 -40.97
N LEU A 216 5.26 -3.48 -40.91
CA LEU A 216 4.41 -4.31 -40.05
C LEU A 216 4.79 -4.13 -38.57
N LEU A 217 6.08 -4.07 -38.26
CA LEU A 217 6.62 -3.73 -36.94
C LEU A 217 6.09 -2.38 -36.42
N LYS A 218 6.15 -1.34 -37.26
CA LYS A 218 5.56 -0.01 -36.95
C LYS A 218 4.06 -0.13 -36.66
N SER A 219 3.37 -0.94 -37.44
CA SER A 219 1.92 -1.12 -37.32
C SER A 219 1.51 -1.86 -36.04
N VAL A 220 2.17 -2.97 -35.69
CA VAL A 220 1.83 -3.75 -34.49
C VAL A 220 2.07 -2.97 -33.20
N PHE A 221 3.13 -2.16 -33.12
CA PHE A 221 3.34 -1.25 -31.99
C PHE A 221 2.19 -0.26 -31.85
N ARG A 222 1.79 0.38 -32.96
CA ARG A 222 0.66 1.31 -32.97
C ARG A 222 -0.62 0.61 -32.50
N TRP A 223 -0.95 -0.56 -33.04
CA TRP A 223 -2.16 -1.30 -32.68
C TRP A 223 -2.18 -1.70 -31.20
N ALA A 224 -1.05 -2.12 -30.65
CA ALA A 224 -0.93 -2.46 -29.23
C ALA A 224 -1.06 -1.23 -28.32
N ARG A 225 -0.46 -0.10 -28.71
CA ARG A 225 -0.55 1.16 -27.96
C ARG A 225 -1.94 1.80 -28.03
N GLU A 226 -2.72 1.56 -29.09
CA GLU A 226 -4.14 1.93 -29.16
C GLU A 226 -4.98 1.23 -28.07
N ILE A 227 -4.64 -0.01 -27.71
CA ILE A 227 -5.34 -0.77 -26.66
C ILE A 227 -4.83 -0.42 -25.25
N GLY A 228 -3.54 -0.16 -25.09
CA GLY A 228 -2.92 0.19 -23.81
C GLY A 228 -3.02 -0.94 -22.77
N PRO A 229 -2.35 -2.09 -22.98
CA PRO A 229 -2.27 -3.15 -22.00
C PRO A 229 -1.48 -2.72 -20.74
N SER A 230 -1.83 -3.34 -19.61
CA SER A 230 -1.20 -3.07 -18.30
C SER A 230 0.14 -3.77 -18.12
N GLN A 231 0.52 -4.66 -19.04
CA GLN A 231 1.82 -5.33 -19.14
C GLN A 231 2.75 -4.57 -20.11
N PRO A 232 4.09 -4.67 -19.96
CA PRO A 232 5.02 -4.03 -20.88
C PRO A 232 4.95 -4.64 -22.28
N LEU A 233 5.33 -3.84 -23.29
CA LEU A 233 5.51 -4.27 -24.68
C LEU A 233 6.99 -4.41 -25.02
N THR A 234 7.35 -5.39 -25.84
CA THR A 234 8.68 -5.52 -26.42
C THR A 234 8.63 -6.06 -27.84
N VAL A 235 9.75 -6.01 -28.54
CA VAL A 235 10.02 -6.68 -29.82
C VAL A 235 11.41 -7.25 -29.72
N CYS A 236 11.54 -8.55 -30.00
CA CYS A 236 12.82 -9.22 -29.89
C CYS A 236 13.71 -8.93 -31.10
N MET A 237 14.96 -8.52 -30.84
CA MET A 237 15.98 -8.29 -31.86
C MET A 237 16.97 -9.47 -31.96
N PHE A 238 17.17 -9.97 -33.18
CA PHE A 238 18.20 -10.95 -33.52
C PHE A 238 19.31 -10.32 -34.38
N GLU A 239 18.97 -9.71 -35.51
CA GLU A 239 19.90 -8.95 -36.35
C GLU A 239 19.75 -7.43 -36.16
N PHE A 240 20.89 -6.74 -36.07
CA PHE A 240 20.92 -5.29 -35.80
C PHE A 240 20.94 -4.48 -37.10
N TYR A 241 19.77 -4.34 -37.74
CA TYR A 241 19.56 -3.30 -38.76
C TYR A 241 19.43 -1.94 -38.07
N PRO A 242 20.23 -0.90 -38.41
CA PRO A 242 20.24 0.35 -37.64
C PRO A 242 18.86 1.01 -37.49
N GLU A 243 18.08 1.13 -38.58
CA GLU A 243 16.75 1.76 -38.55
C GLU A 243 15.75 0.94 -37.71
N MET A 244 15.71 -0.38 -37.93
CA MET A 244 14.80 -1.26 -37.20
C MET A 244 15.15 -1.35 -35.72
N THR A 245 16.44 -1.46 -35.39
CA THR A 245 16.95 -1.48 -34.02
C THR A 245 16.60 -0.20 -33.28
N ALA A 246 16.87 0.95 -33.90
CA ALA A 246 16.55 2.25 -33.32
C ALA A 246 15.05 2.36 -33.03
N TYR A 247 14.20 1.90 -33.96
CA TYR A 247 12.76 1.92 -33.79
C TYR A 247 12.28 0.97 -32.67
N SER A 248 12.73 -0.29 -32.67
CA SER A 248 12.39 -1.29 -31.66
C SER A 248 12.79 -0.84 -30.26
N PHE A 249 14.00 -0.32 -30.08
CA PHE A 249 14.48 0.18 -28.80
C PHE A 249 13.84 1.51 -28.39
N ALA A 250 13.40 2.33 -29.34
CA ALA A 250 12.66 3.56 -29.04
C ALA A 250 11.25 3.30 -28.51
N LEU A 251 10.60 2.18 -28.88
CA LEU A 251 9.21 1.90 -28.52
C LEU A 251 9.01 0.79 -27.48
N SER A 252 9.96 -0.13 -27.32
CA SER A 252 9.82 -1.23 -26.37
C SER A 252 9.92 -0.75 -24.91
N ASP A 253 9.03 -1.21 -24.04
CA ASP A 253 9.07 -0.88 -22.62
C ASP A 253 10.27 -1.54 -21.93
N VAL A 254 10.54 -2.81 -22.27
CA VAL A 254 11.78 -3.55 -21.93
C VAL A 254 12.56 -3.89 -23.21
N ILE A 255 13.85 -4.12 -23.10
CA ILE A 255 14.68 -4.51 -24.25
C ILE A 255 14.81 -6.04 -24.27
N SER A 256 14.41 -6.68 -25.36
CA SER A 256 14.59 -8.11 -25.60
C SER A 256 15.55 -8.36 -26.76
N TYR A 257 16.36 -9.42 -26.64
CA TYR A 257 17.39 -9.75 -27.62
C TYR A 257 17.73 -11.25 -27.60
N HIS A 258 18.28 -11.74 -28.70
CA HIS A 258 18.84 -13.10 -28.82
C HIS A 258 20.36 -13.07 -28.81
N ASN A 259 20.97 -14.07 -28.19
CA ASN A 259 22.41 -14.27 -28.23
C ASN A 259 22.77 -15.73 -28.03
N TYR A 260 23.24 -16.38 -29.09
CA TYR A 260 23.63 -17.79 -29.08
C TYR A 260 25.14 -18.02 -28.94
N GLY A 261 25.90 -16.94 -28.70
CA GLY A 261 27.36 -16.97 -28.59
C GLY A 261 27.86 -17.43 -27.23
N ASN A 262 29.17 -17.53 -27.10
CA ASN A 262 29.82 -17.81 -25.81
C ASN A 262 29.70 -16.63 -24.82
N LEU A 263 30.22 -16.82 -23.61
CA LEU A 263 30.10 -15.84 -22.52
C LEU A 263 30.67 -14.45 -22.87
N ASP A 264 31.75 -14.38 -23.64
CA ASP A 264 32.35 -13.10 -24.02
C ASP A 264 31.44 -12.31 -24.97
N ASN A 265 30.77 -13.00 -25.90
CA ASN A 265 29.76 -12.38 -26.76
C ASN A 265 28.56 -11.86 -25.95
N HIS A 266 28.09 -12.63 -24.96
CA HIS A 266 27.03 -12.19 -24.04
C HIS A 266 27.41 -10.94 -23.24
N ARG A 267 28.64 -10.88 -22.70
CA ARG A 267 29.13 -9.70 -21.96
C ARG A 267 29.16 -8.46 -22.84
N ALA A 268 29.74 -8.57 -24.04
CA ALA A 268 29.82 -7.46 -24.98
C ALA A 268 28.43 -6.91 -25.35
N MET A 269 27.47 -7.79 -25.62
CA MET A 269 26.11 -7.38 -25.96
C MET A 269 25.38 -6.77 -24.77
N THR A 270 25.46 -7.39 -23.59
CA THR A 270 24.75 -6.91 -22.39
C THR A 270 25.28 -5.55 -21.92
N ASP A 271 26.59 -5.33 -21.95
CA ASP A 271 27.19 -4.05 -21.59
C ASP A 271 26.76 -2.92 -22.53
N SER A 272 26.62 -3.21 -23.83
CA SER A 272 26.05 -2.27 -24.79
C SER A 272 24.58 -1.94 -24.47
N LEU A 273 23.76 -2.97 -24.23
CA LEU A 273 22.31 -2.80 -24.03
C LEU A 273 21.94 -2.15 -22.69
N LYS A 274 22.77 -2.27 -21.65
CA LYS A 274 22.54 -1.60 -20.35
C LYS A 274 22.43 -0.08 -20.48
N ASN A 275 23.08 0.53 -21.48
CA ASN A 275 23.07 1.97 -21.71
C ASN A 275 21.66 2.54 -22.00
N TYR A 276 20.70 1.70 -22.40
CA TYR A 276 19.31 2.13 -22.61
C TYR A 276 18.55 2.38 -21.29
N GLY A 277 19.08 1.93 -20.15
CA GLY A 277 18.52 2.16 -18.81
C GLY A 277 17.18 1.46 -18.57
N ARG A 278 16.98 0.29 -19.21
CA ARG A 278 15.75 -0.50 -19.16
C ARG A 278 16.06 -1.97 -18.87
N PRO A 279 15.11 -2.71 -18.27
CA PRO A 279 15.28 -4.14 -18.05
C PRO A 279 15.58 -4.89 -19.34
N LEU A 280 16.44 -5.88 -19.24
CA LEU A 280 16.90 -6.70 -20.35
C LEU A 280 16.31 -8.12 -20.25
N PHE A 281 15.86 -8.64 -21.37
CA PHE A 281 15.41 -10.02 -21.53
C PHE A 281 16.24 -10.69 -22.63
N CYS A 282 17.06 -11.67 -22.26
CA CYS A 282 17.67 -12.56 -23.25
C CYS A 282 16.64 -13.63 -23.58
N THR A 283 15.93 -13.45 -24.69
CA THR A 283 14.74 -14.25 -25.02
C THR A 283 15.09 -15.59 -25.67
N GLU A 284 16.32 -15.73 -26.17
CA GLU A 284 16.91 -16.98 -26.66
C GLU A 284 18.44 -16.94 -26.46
N TYR A 285 19.01 -17.98 -25.83
CA TYR A 285 20.47 -18.07 -25.70
C TYR A 285 21.09 -19.46 -25.88
N MET A 286 20.42 -20.54 -25.49
CA MET A 286 21.03 -21.87 -25.48
C MET A 286 21.45 -22.32 -26.87
N ALA A 287 22.72 -22.70 -27.06
CA ALA A 287 23.23 -23.31 -28.29
C ALA A 287 24.51 -24.08 -27.92
N ARG A 288 24.36 -25.30 -27.38
CA ARG A 288 25.48 -26.01 -26.73
C ARG A 288 26.69 -26.21 -27.64
N THR A 289 26.46 -26.47 -28.91
CA THR A 289 27.51 -26.68 -29.92
C THR A 289 28.26 -25.39 -30.30
N LEU A 290 27.73 -24.21 -29.96
CA LEU A 290 28.36 -22.90 -30.16
C LEU A 290 28.99 -22.34 -28.86
N GLY A 291 29.02 -23.14 -27.79
CA GLY A 291 29.59 -22.72 -26.49
C GLY A 291 28.64 -21.90 -25.61
N SER A 292 27.39 -21.71 -26.03
CA SER A 292 26.34 -21.14 -25.18
C SER A 292 25.65 -22.25 -24.38
N THR A 293 25.94 -22.32 -23.08
CA THR A 293 25.49 -23.40 -22.19
C THR A 293 24.85 -22.83 -20.92
N PHE A 294 24.10 -23.66 -20.18
CA PHE A 294 23.53 -23.24 -18.90
C PHE A 294 24.63 -22.89 -17.91
N GLN A 295 25.74 -23.64 -17.90
CA GLN A 295 26.87 -23.48 -16.99
C GLN A 295 27.60 -22.15 -17.15
N THR A 296 27.67 -21.63 -18.37
CA THR A 296 28.40 -20.40 -18.66
C THR A 296 27.51 -19.17 -18.70
N ILE A 297 26.34 -19.28 -19.35
CA ILE A 297 25.51 -18.11 -19.67
C ILE A 297 24.53 -17.79 -18.55
N MET A 298 23.84 -18.79 -18.01
CA MET A 298 22.76 -18.58 -17.05
C MET A 298 23.24 -17.92 -15.74
N PRO A 299 24.41 -18.26 -15.15
CA PRO A 299 24.99 -17.50 -14.04
C PRO A 299 25.27 -16.04 -14.34
N HIS A 300 25.76 -15.72 -15.56
CA HIS A 300 26.01 -14.35 -15.97
C HIS A 300 24.71 -13.55 -16.09
N LEU A 301 23.70 -14.09 -16.79
CA LEU A 301 22.40 -13.44 -16.91
C LEU A 301 21.75 -13.23 -15.52
N LYS A 302 21.90 -14.18 -14.59
CA LYS A 302 21.46 -14.00 -13.19
C LYS A 302 22.19 -12.88 -12.48
N ALA A 303 23.53 -12.85 -12.56
CA ALA A 303 24.35 -11.85 -11.91
C ALA A 303 24.00 -10.42 -12.38
N GLU A 304 23.69 -10.28 -13.67
CA GLU A 304 23.29 -9.02 -14.29
C GLU A 304 21.78 -8.73 -14.16
N ASN A 305 21.03 -9.59 -13.48
CA ASN A 305 19.57 -9.52 -13.33
C ASN A 305 18.84 -9.40 -14.69
N ILE A 306 19.29 -10.14 -15.69
CA ILE A 306 18.70 -10.25 -17.03
C ILE A 306 17.84 -11.50 -17.07
N ALA A 307 16.61 -11.40 -17.59
CA ALA A 307 15.75 -12.57 -17.74
C ALA A 307 16.38 -13.57 -18.72
N ALA A 308 16.42 -14.85 -18.35
CA ALA A 308 17.07 -15.89 -19.13
C ALA A 308 16.01 -16.83 -19.72
N ILE A 309 15.83 -16.78 -21.04
CA ILE A 309 14.91 -17.66 -21.76
C ILE A 309 15.71 -18.42 -22.82
N ASN A 310 15.71 -19.75 -22.75
CA ASN A 310 16.35 -20.56 -23.78
C ASN A 310 15.37 -20.96 -24.90
N TRP A 311 15.89 -21.26 -26.10
CA TRP A 311 15.12 -22.01 -27.09
C TRP A 311 15.06 -23.49 -26.67
N GLY A 312 13.99 -24.21 -27.03
CA GLY A 312 13.79 -25.64 -26.72
C GLY A 312 13.41 -25.94 -25.26
N PHE A 313 12.65 -27.03 -25.04
CA PHE A 313 12.28 -27.45 -23.69
C PHE A 313 12.24 -28.97 -23.56
N VAL A 314 11.30 -29.61 -24.25
CA VAL A 314 11.12 -31.07 -24.28
C VAL A 314 11.40 -31.56 -25.69
N ASP A 315 12.10 -32.69 -25.82
CA ASP A 315 12.28 -33.39 -27.10
C ASP A 315 10.92 -33.73 -27.74
N GLY A 316 10.50 -32.89 -28.69
CA GLY A 316 9.18 -32.93 -29.32
C GLY A 316 9.24 -32.86 -30.84
N LYS A 317 8.08 -32.63 -31.48
CA LYS A 317 7.99 -32.53 -32.94
C LYS A 317 8.83 -31.38 -33.53
N THR A 318 9.11 -30.32 -32.76
CA THR A 318 10.01 -29.23 -33.18
C THR A 318 11.47 -29.70 -33.37
N GLN A 319 11.87 -30.80 -32.72
CA GLN A 319 13.20 -31.41 -32.86
C GLN A 319 14.36 -30.44 -32.58
N THR A 320 14.21 -29.60 -31.57
CA THR A 320 15.17 -28.57 -31.18
C THR A 320 16.44 -29.13 -30.52
N LYS A 321 16.51 -30.43 -30.26
CA LYS A 321 17.75 -31.13 -29.91
C LYS A 321 18.78 -31.21 -31.05
N TYR A 322 18.40 -31.08 -32.32
CA TYR A 322 19.35 -31.07 -33.45
C TYR A 322 19.86 -29.65 -33.74
N GLN A 323 21.09 -29.54 -34.25
CA GLN A 323 21.68 -28.26 -34.63
C GLN A 323 21.09 -27.72 -35.94
N TRP A 324 21.04 -26.39 -36.09
CA TRP A 324 20.70 -25.76 -37.36
C TRP A 324 21.58 -26.24 -38.52
N GLY A 325 20.94 -26.60 -39.63
CA GLY A 325 21.61 -27.02 -40.87
C GLY A 325 22.14 -28.45 -40.87
N GLU A 326 22.08 -29.17 -39.74
CA GLU A 326 22.40 -30.59 -39.64
C GLU A 326 21.15 -31.45 -39.91
N VAL A 327 21.34 -32.62 -40.52
CA VAL A 327 20.29 -33.63 -40.73
C VAL A 327 20.81 -35.01 -40.33
N ILE A 328 20.23 -35.59 -39.27
CA ILE A 328 20.49 -36.97 -38.84
C ILE A 328 19.40 -37.88 -39.40
N ALA A 329 19.63 -38.42 -40.60
CA ALA A 329 18.58 -39.02 -41.44
C ALA A 329 17.82 -40.20 -40.80
N ASP A 330 18.44 -40.94 -39.87
CA ASP A 330 17.81 -42.06 -39.16
C ASP A 330 17.01 -41.61 -37.91
N GLY A 331 17.07 -40.32 -37.55
CA GLY A 331 16.39 -39.77 -36.38
C GLY A 331 17.02 -40.17 -35.04
N SER A 332 18.24 -40.72 -35.04
CA SER A 332 19.00 -40.97 -33.80
C SER A 332 19.31 -39.66 -33.06
N ASP A 333 19.63 -39.74 -31.77
CA ASP A 333 20.01 -38.57 -30.98
C ASP A 333 21.39 -38.05 -31.42
N PRO A 334 21.59 -36.71 -31.49
CA PRO A 334 22.91 -36.16 -31.74
C PRO A 334 23.84 -36.40 -30.54
N GLU A 335 25.16 -36.45 -30.78
CA GLU A 335 26.16 -36.61 -29.71
C GLU A 335 26.01 -35.53 -28.61
N LEU A 336 25.65 -34.30 -29.02
CA LEU A 336 25.36 -33.19 -28.12
C LEU A 336 24.05 -32.52 -28.53
N TRP A 337 23.05 -32.54 -27.65
CA TRP A 337 21.79 -31.84 -27.88
C TRP A 337 21.99 -30.33 -27.96
N PHE A 338 21.32 -29.69 -28.92
CA PHE A 338 21.47 -28.28 -29.21
C PHE A 338 20.74 -27.39 -28.19
N HIS A 339 19.40 -27.48 -28.11
CA HIS A 339 18.59 -26.61 -27.25
C HIS A 339 17.85 -27.31 -26.12
N ASP A 340 17.21 -28.44 -26.39
CA ASP A 340 16.25 -29.08 -25.46
C ASP A 340 16.87 -29.43 -24.10
N VAL A 341 16.02 -29.45 -23.07
CA VAL A 341 16.38 -29.62 -21.66
C VAL A 341 15.93 -30.97 -21.12
N LEU A 342 14.75 -31.42 -21.56
CA LEU A 342 14.08 -32.63 -21.11
C LEU A 342 13.86 -33.62 -22.26
N LYS A 343 13.92 -34.91 -21.93
CA LYS A 343 13.46 -35.98 -22.80
C LYS A 343 11.93 -36.06 -22.80
N LYS A 344 11.36 -36.86 -23.71
CA LYS A 344 9.90 -37.05 -23.87
C LYS A 344 9.16 -37.46 -22.59
N ASP A 345 9.82 -38.15 -21.67
CA ASP A 345 9.27 -38.61 -20.40
C ASP A 345 9.42 -37.59 -19.25
N GLY A 346 10.01 -36.42 -19.53
CA GLY A 346 10.28 -35.38 -18.54
C GLY A 346 11.61 -35.54 -17.79
N THR A 347 12.39 -36.58 -18.08
CA THR A 347 13.73 -36.73 -17.47
C THR A 347 14.72 -35.74 -18.09
N PRO A 348 15.64 -35.14 -17.30
CA PRO A 348 16.66 -34.25 -17.84
C PRO A 348 17.57 -34.93 -18.87
N TYR A 349 17.88 -34.25 -19.97
CA TYR A 349 18.96 -34.67 -20.88
C TYR A 349 20.29 -34.75 -20.12
N ARG A 350 20.59 -33.73 -19.30
CA ARG A 350 21.75 -33.68 -18.41
C ARG A 350 21.32 -33.26 -17.01
N GLN A 351 21.50 -34.16 -16.04
CA GLN A 351 21.12 -33.89 -14.64
C GLN A 351 21.82 -32.66 -14.05
N GLN A 352 23.11 -32.46 -14.38
CA GLN A 352 23.88 -31.31 -13.90
C GLN A 352 23.29 -29.96 -14.37
N GLU A 353 22.69 -29.91 -15.56
CA GLU A 353 22.04 -28.69 -16.06
C GLU A 353 20.73 -28.43 -15.31
N ALA A 354 19.92 -29.49 -15.08
CA ALA A 354 18.71 -29.39 -14.28
C ALA A 354 19.01 -28.94 -12.84
N ASP A 355 20.03 -29.50 -12.21
CA ASP A 355 20.47 -29.13 -10.87
C ASP A 355 20.94 -27.67 -10.82
N LEU A 356 21.67 -27.20 -11.84
CA LEU A 356 22.11 -25.81 -11.95
C LEU A 356 20.94 -24.86 -12.13
N ILE A 357 20.01 -25.15 -13.06
CA ILE A 357 18.80 -24.35 -13.28
C ILE A 357 18.06 -24.22 -11.95
N LYS A 358 17.87 -25.34 -11.25
CA LYS A 358 17.21 -25.36 -9.94
C LYS A 358 17.98 -24.54 -8.92
N ALA A 359 19.29 -24.70 -8.78
CA ALA A 359 20.10 -23.92 -7.83
C ALA A 359 20.09 -22.40 -8.14
N LEU A 360 20.05 -22.02 -9.42
CA LEU A 360 19.99 -20.62 -9.85
C LEU A 360 18.58 -20.04 -9.71
N THR A 361 17.53 -20.84 -9.77
CA THR A 361 16.14 -20.38 -9.67
C THR A 361 15.51 -20.62 -8.30
N GLU A 362 16.18 -21.40 -7.44
CA GLU A 362 15.74 -21.73 -6.10
C GLU A 362 15.48 -20.44 -5.34
N ARG A 363 14.19 -20.22 -5.06
CA ARG A 363 13.76 -19.21 -4.10
C ARG A 363 14.17 -19.71 -2.73
N LYS A 364 15.44 -19.52 -2.35
CA LYS A 364 15.81 -19.57 -0.94
C LYS A 364 14.85 -18.63 -0.25
N ASP A 365 14.02 -19.16 0.66
CA ASP A 365 13.14 -18.36 1.50
C ASP A 365 13.95 -17.21 2.06
N ALA A 366 13.82 -16.06 1.42
CA ALA A 366 14.61 -14.90 1.72
C ALA A 366 14.00 -14.27 2.96
N ARG A 367 14.26 -14.89 4.11
CA ARG A 367 14.67 -14.12 5.29
C ARG A 367 15.95 -13.40 4.89
N ARG A 368 15.75 -12.29 4.16
CA ARG A 368 16.79 -11.45 3.56
C ARG A 368 17.60 -10.86 4.71
N LYS A 369 18.86 -11.28 4.85
CA LYS A 369 19.68 -11.13 6.07
C LYS A 369 20.35 -9.76 6.26
N THR A 370 20.10 -8.76 5.42
CA THR A 370 20.69 -7.43 5.62
C THR A 370 19.63 -6.34 5.47
N PRO A 371 19.31 -5.61 6.57
CA PRO A 371 18.59 -4.35 6.51
C PRO A 371 19.13 -3.42 5.43
N ARG A 372 18.26 -2.88 4.56
CA ARG A 372 18.61 -1.86 3.58
C ARG A 372 18.21 -0.49 4.09
N THR A 373 18.94 0.54 3.68
CA THR A 373 18.53 1.93 3.84
C THR A 373 18.22 2.53 2.48
N PHE A 374 16.98 2.92 2.26
CA PHE A 374 16.54 3.68 1.09
C PHE A 374 16.62 5.16 1.42
N HIS A 375 17.37 5.92 0.62
CA HIS A 375 17.44 7.37 0.75
C HIS A 375 16.46 8.04 -0.21
N VAL A 376 15.57 8.87 0.33
CA VAL A 376 14.58 9.62 -0.44
C VAL A 376 14.94 11.10 -0.39
N SER A 377 15.12 11.72 -1.55
CA SER A 377 15.33 13.16 -1.68
C SER A 377 14.94 13.64 -3.08
N LYS A 378 14.70 14.95 -3.25
CA LYS A 378 14.34 15.51 -4.57
C LYS A 378 15.37 15.26 -5.68
N LYS A 379 16.62 14.93 -5.34
CA LYS A 379 17.73 14.66 -6.27
C LYS A 379 18.36 13.28 -6.07
N GLY A 380 17.76 12.42 -5.24
CA GLY A 380 18.30 11.13 -4.86
C GLY A 380 17.85 9.97 -5.75
N ALA A 381 18.26 8.76 -5.40
CA ALA A 381 17.86 7.54 -6.09
C ALA A 381 16.34 7.26 -6.01
N PHE A 382 15.68 7.74 -4.95
CA PHE A 382 14.23 7.79 -4.83
C PHE A 382 13.78 9.24 -4.67
N SER A 383 12.89 9.69 -5.55
CA SER A 383 12.30 11.03 -5.53
C SER A 383 11.02 11.13 -4.68
N THR A 384 10.39 9.98 -4.37
CA THR A 384 9.17 9.89 -3.56
C THR A 384 9.32 8.87 -2.44
N ILE A 385 8.63 9.11 -1.33
CA ILE A 385 8.59 8.20 -0.18
C ILE A 385 7.86 6.91 -0.59
N GLN A 386 6.80 7.01 -1.39
CA GLN A 386 6.05 5.85 -1.89
C GLN A 386 6.89 4.89 -2.71
N SER A 387 7.81 5.38 -3.55
CA SER A 387 8.66 4.50 -4.36
C SER A 387 9.58 3.65 -3.47
N ALA A 388 10.13 4.23 -2.40
CA ALA A 388 10.87 3.46 -1.39
C ALA A 388 9.94 2.55 -0.56
N ALA A 389 8.77 3.04 -0.14
CA ALA A 389 7.78 2.26 0.62
C ALA A 389 7.28 1.02 -0.12
N SER A 390 7.26 1.07 -1.45
CA SER A 390 6.85 -0.06 -2.31
C SER A 390 7.89 -1.20 -2.34
N LEU A 391 9.13 -0.92 -1.93
CA LEU A 391 10.26 -1.86 -1.94
C LEU A 391 10.72 -2.27 -0.54
N ALA A 392 10.47 -1.43 0.47
CA ALA A 392 10.87 -1.66 1.84
C ALA A 392 10.16 -2.90 2.41
N GLY A 393 10.92 -3.78 3.04
CA GLY A 393 10.47 -4.99 3.73
C GLY A 393 11.02 -5.06 5.16
N PRO A 394 10.74 -6.15 5.89
CA PRO A 394 11.17 -6.32 7.29
C PRO A 394 12.65 -5.97 7.51
N GLY A 395 12.92 -5.07 8.45
CA GLY A 395 14.27 -4.61 8.81
C GLY A 395 14.76 -3.41 8.02
N ASP A 396 14.16 -3.08 6.88
CA ASP A 396 14.59 -1.93 6.08
C ASP A 396 14.25 -0.58 6.73
N THR A 397 15.03 0.44 6.38
CA THR A 397 14.79 1.84 6.71
C THR A 397 14.59 2.66 5.45
N VAL A 398 13.52 3.45 5.41
CA VAL A 398 13.32 4.55 4.45
C VAL A 398 13.71 5.84 5.16
N MET A 399 14.89 6.37 4.83
CA MET A 399 15.40 7.63 5.36
C MET A 399 15.10 8.75 4.37
N VAL A 400 14.30 9.71 4.82
CA VAL A 400 13.83 10.81 3.98
C VAL A 400 14.58 12.08 4.34
N HIS A 401 15.14 12.73 3.35
CA HIS A 401 15.86 13.99 3.49
C HIS A 401 14.93 15.18 3.31
N GLU A 402 15.42 16.35 3.72
CA GLU A 402 14.73 17.63 3.77
C GLU A 402 13.91 17.91 2.51
N GLY A 403 12.67 18.32 2.73
CA GLY A 403 11.77 18.67 1.64
C GLY A 403 10.29 18.55 2.00
N THR A 404 9.47 19.04 1.08
CA THR A 404 8.02 18.83 1.09
C THR A 404 7.66 17.81 0.01
N TYR A 405 6.91 16.80 0.42
CA TYR A 405 6.48 15.65 -0.37
C TYR A 405 4.95 15.65 -0.43
N TRP A 406 4.41 16.04 -1.58
CA TRP A 406 2.97 16.06 -1.85
C TRP A 406 2.53 14.68 -2.35
N GLU A 407 2.41 13.74 -1.42
CA GLU A 407 2.11 12.34 -1.75
C GLU A 407 1.28 11.64 -0.66
N TYR A 408 0.72 10.50 -1.04
CA TYR A 408 0.09 9.54 -0.14
C TYR A 408 1.02 8.33 -0.02
N VAL A 409 1.51 8.06 1.19
CA VAL A 409 2.38 6.93 1.49
C VAL A 409 1.55 5.74 1.99
N ASP A 410 1.58 4.68 1.21
CA ASP A 410 0.93 3.39 1.37
C ASP A 410 2.00 2.30 1.52
N PRO A 411 2.43 1.99 2.76
CA PRO A 411 3.37 0.90 3.03
C PRO A 411 2.81 -0.44 2.54
N ARG A 412 3.54 -1.09 1.62
CA ARG A 412 3.05 -2.31 0.97
C ARG A 412 3.31 -3.57 1.77
N ASN A 413 4.36 -3.59 2.59
CA ASN A 413 4.85 -4.77 3.29
C ASN A 413 4.75 -4.59 4.80
N ALA A 414 4.46 -5.68 5.51
CA ALA A 414 4.50 -5.70 6.97
C ALA A 414 5.93 -5.95 7.45
N GLY A 415 6.30 -5.34 8.58
CA GLY A 415 7.45 -5.74 9.38
C GLY A 415 7.10 -6.91 10.30
N SER A 416 8.00 -7.19 11.24
CA SER A 416 7.76 -8.11 12.36
C SER A 416 8.23 -7.49 13.68
N ALA A 417 7.84 -8.08 14.81
CA ALA A 417 8.30 -7.65 16.14
C ALA A 417 9.83 -7.57 16.26
N LYS A 418 10.57 -8.42 15.51
CA LYS A 418 12.04 -8.45 15.50
C LYS A 418 12.67 -7.57 14.42
N SER A 419 11.90 -7.19 13.40
CA SER A 419 12.42 -6.50 12.21
C SER A 419 11.34 -5.58 11.64
N ARG A 420 11.23 -4.40 12.24
CA ARG A 420 10.30 -3.33 11.83
C ARG A 420 10.72 -2.77 10.48
N ILE A 421 9.76 -2.20 9.74
CA ILE A 421 10.09 -1.30 8.63
C ILE A 421 10.07 0.11 9.19
N THR A 422 11.15 0.85 9.03
CA THR A 422 11.29 2.19 9.64
C THR A 422 11.25 3.27 8.58
N TYR A 423 10.30 4.19 8.67
CA TYR A 423 10.25 5.41 7.90
C TYR A 423 10.66 6.54 8.82
N LYS A 424 11.73 7.27 8.49
CA LYS A 424 12.19 8.37 9.33
C LYS A 424 12.73 9.55 8.54
N ALA A 425 12.52 10.75 9.07
CA ALA A 425 13.28 11.91 8.65
C ALA A 425 14.77 11.70 8.97
N ALA A 426 15.64 12.20 8.11
CA ALA A 426 17.08 12.23 8.35
C ALA A 426 17.38 13.13 9.57
N PRO A 427 18.40 12.80 10.39
CA PRO A 427 18.68 13.56 11.62
C PRO A 427 18.88 15.05 11.38
N GLY A 428 18.11 15.89 12.08
CA GLY A 428 18.17 17.36 11.98
C GLY A 428 17.49 17.96 10.75
N GLU A 429 16.95 17.14 9.84
CA GLU A 429 16.30 17.61 8.61
C GLU A 429 14.78 17.74 8.78
N LYS A 430 14.18 18.80 8.23
CA LYS A 430 12.73 19.00 8.26
C LYS A 430 12.08 18.34 7.04
N VAL A 431 11.30 17.28 7.29
CA VAL A 431 10.55 16.57 6.25
C VAL A 431 9.07 16.80 6.44
N VAL A 432 8.40 17.30 5.39
CA VAL A 432 6.96 17.59 5.40
C VAL A 432 6.25 16.70 4.37
N ILE A 433 5.22 15.96 4.78
CA ILE A 433 4.34 15.20 3.89
C ILE A 433 2.98 15.91 3.82
N LYS A 434 2.45 16.15 2.62
CA LYS A 434 1.20 16.89 2.42
C LYS A 434 0.18 16.14 1.58
N GLY A 435 -1.06 16.08 2.07
CA GLY A 435 -2.21 15.61 1.31
C GLY A 435 -2.80 16.66 0.35
N SER A 436 -2.32 17.90 0.39
CA SER A 436 -2.73 18.99 -0.49
C SER A 436 -1.91 19.10 -1.78
N GLU A 437 -2.31 19.94 -2.72
CA GLU A 437 -1.48 20.37 -3.86
C GLU A 437 -1.39 21.88 -3.93
N ILE A 438 -0.26 22.41 -4.42
CA ILE A 438 -0.14 23.84 -4.77
C ILE A 438 -0.93 24.08 -6.06
N VAL A 439 -1.85 25.03 -6.04
CA VAL A 439 -2.67 25.38 -7.20
C VAL A 439 -2.53 26.84 -7.60
N LYS A 440 -2.39 27.05 -8.91
CA LYS A 440 -2.28 28.35 -9.56
C LYS A 440 -3.48 28.58 -10.47
N GLY A 441 -3.62 29.78 -11.01
CA GLY A 441 -4.66 30.10 -12.00
C GLY A 441 -5.99 30.57 -11.42
N TRP A 442 -5.99 31.02 -10.16
CA TRP A 442 -7.12 31.71 -9.53
C TRP A 442 -7.49 32.97 -10.32
N LYS A 443 -8.77 33.11 -10.68
CA LYS A 443 -9.31 34.26 -11.42
C LYS A 443 -10.26 35.05 -10.54
N ARG A 444 -10.14 36.37 -10.51
CA ARG A 444 -11.05 37.22 -9.72
C ARG A 444 -12.49 37.04 -10.19
N SER A 445 -13.41 36.81 -9.25
CA SER A 445 -14.84 36.65 -9.53
C SER A 445 -15.48 38.02 -9.71
N ALA A 446 -16.32 38.16 -10.75
CA ALA A 446 -16.99 39.42 -11.07
C ALA A 446 -18.06 39.85 -10.04
N ASP A 447 -18.61 38.89 -9.29
CA ASP A 447 -19.68 39.08 -8.30
C ASP A 447 -19.17 39.36 -6.87
N GLY A 448 -17.85 39.56 -6.70
CA GLY A 448 -17.24 39.82 -5.40
C GLY A 448 -16.99 38.57 -4.54
N SER A 449 -17.23 37.35 -5.06
CA SER A 449 -16.96 36.08 -4.36
C SER A 449 -15.47 35.71 -4.25
N GLY A 450 -14.57 36.69 -4.19
CA GLY A 450 -13.13 36.46 -4.16
C GLY A 450 -12.57 35.96 -5.49
N TYR A 451 -11.94 34.78 -5.49
CA TYR A 451 -11.27 34.17 -6.63
C TYR A 451 -11.82 32.78 -6.94
N LEU A 452 -11.94 32.46 -8.22
CA LEU A 452 -12.39 31.18 -8.76
C LEU A 452 -11.21 30.39 -9.33
N LEU A 453 -11.13 29.11 -8.96
CA LEU A 453 -10.30 28.09 -9.57
C LEU A 453 -11.19 27.02 -10.19
N THR A 454 -10.88 26.60 -11.43
CA THR A 454 -11.60 25.50 -12.09
C THR A 454 -10.60 24.43 -12.50
N LEU A 455 -10.83 23.20 -12.04
CA LEU A 455 -10.01 22.03 -12.30
C LEU A 455 -10.88 20.93 -12.92
N PRO A 456 -10.36 20.12 -13.86
CA PRO A 456 -11.08 18.94 -14.31
C PRO A 456 -11.17 17.90 -13.18
N ASN A 457 -12.26 17.14 -13.10
CA ASN A 457 -12.42 16.09 -12.07
C ASN A 457 -11.30 15.04 -12.11
N SER A 458 -10.70 14.81 -13.29
CA SER A 458 -9.54 13.93 -13.47
C SER A 458 -8.30 14.36 -12.66
N TYR A 459 -8.22 15.62 -12.22
CA TYR A 459 -7.17 16.11 -11.33
C TYR A 459 -7.16 15.37 -9.98
N PHE A 460 -8.34 15.01 -9.48
CA PHE A 460 -8.52 14.33 -8.18
C PHE A 460 -8.54 12.80 -8.30
N GLY A 461 -8.54 12.26 -9.52
CA GLY A 461 -8.59 10.82 -9.75
C GLY A 461 -9.89 10.20 -9.26
N ARG A 462 -9.80 9.20 -8.36
CA ARG A 462 -10.97 8.46 -7.85
C ARG A 462 -11.62 9.08 -6.62
N PHE A 463 -10.98 10.09 -6.02
CA PHE A 463 -11.41 10.68 -4.77
C PHE A 463 -11.31 12.20 -4.88
N ASN A 464 -12.46 12.88 -4.90
CA ASN A 464 -12.54 14.34 -4.99
C ASN A 464 -13.02 14.90 -3.64
N PRO A 465 -12.15 15.56 -2.84
CA PRO A 465 -12.52 16.12 -1.54
C PRO A 465 -13.65 17.15 -1.60
N TYR A 466 -13.86 17.78 -2.76
CA TYR A 466 -14.88 18.80 -2.97
C TYR A 466 -16.24 18.21 -3.36
N ALA A 467 -16.30 16.90 -3.65
CA ALA A 467 -17.53 16.14 -3.85
C ALA A 467 -17.82 15.15 -2.71
N ASP A 468 -16.82 14.86 -1.87
CA ASP A 468 -16.93 13.92 -0.77
C ASP A 468 -17.50 14.62 0.48
N GLU A 469 -18.82 14.50 0.64
CA GLU A 469 -19.54 14.99 1.82
C GLU A 469 -19.12 14.25 3.09
N ILE A 470 -18.92 14.98 4.18
CA ILE A 470 -18.74 14.41 5.51
C ILE A 470 -20.07 13.80 5.94
N ARG A 471 -20.06 12.52 6.29
CA ARG A 471 -21.21 11.74 6.73
C ARG A 471 -20.77 10.53 7.53
N GLY A 472 -21.69 10.00 8.32
CA GLY A 472 -21.52 8.73 9.01
C GLY A 472 -22.37 8.66 10.27
N ASP A 473 -22.21 7.58 11.02
CA ASP A 473 -22.92 7.42 12.30
C ASP A 473 -22.51 8.52 13.30
N TRP A 474 -23.48 8.99 14.09
CA TRP A 474 -23.37 10.09 15.07
C TRP A 474 -22.80 11.41 14.54
N TYR A 475 -22.79 11.61 13.23
CA TYR A 475 -22.43 12.87 12.60
C TYR A 475 -23.59 13.88 12.67
N ASP A 476 -23.28 15.14 13.01
CA ASP A 476 -24.21 16.26 12.95
C ASP A 476 -23.67 17.35 12.02
N GLY A 477 -24.22 17.40 10.80
CA GLY A 477 -23.92 18.42 9.78
C GLY A 477 -24.57 19.78 10.04
N LYS A 478 -25.24 20.00 11.17
CA LYS A 478 -25.90 21.27 11.51
C LYS A 478 -26.86 21.79 10.44
N GLY A 479 -27.51 20.89 9.71
CA GLY A 479 -28.50 21.21 8.68
C GLY A 479 -27.94 21.69 7.34
N TRP A 480 -26.64 21.50 7.06
CA TRP A 480 -26.06 21.74 5.74
C TRP A 480 -24.98 20.69 5.40
N LYS A 481 -24.43 20.75 4.18
CA LYS A 481 -23.47 19.79 3.66
C LYS A 481 -22.06 20.35 3.72
N GLN A 482 -21.18 19.69 4.47
CA GLN A 482 -19.75 19.97 4.56
C GLN A 482 -18.98 18.91 3.80
N HIS A 483 -17.85 19.27 3.21
CA HIS A 483 -17.05 18.36 2.40
C HIS A 483 -15.68 18.09 3.03
N THR A 484 -15.00 17.02 2.60
CA THR A 484 -13.65 16.71 3.11
C THR A 484 -12.56 17.67 2.58
N GLY A 485 -12.92 18.53 1.62
CA GLY A 485 -12.09 19.59 1.06
C GLY A 485 -11.68 20.68 2.07
N ALA A 486 -10.59 21.38 1.71
CA ALA A 486 -10.09 22.55 2.40
C ALA A 486 -9.20 23.37 1.43
N VAL A 487 -9.19 24.70 1.60
CA VAL A 487 -8.28 25.62 0.91
C VAL A 487 -7.32 26.19 1.93
N TYR A 488 -6.05 26.36 1.59
CA TYR A 488 -5.01 26.88 2.48
C TYR A 488 -4.32 28.09 1.87
N ARG A 489 -4.03 29.09 2.69
CA ARG A 489 -3.17 30.24 2.35
C ARG A 489 -2.01 30.29 3.34
N ASN A 490 -0.78 30.18 2.84
CA ASN A 490 0.44 30.20 3.65
C ASN A 490 0.40 29.22 4.84
N GLY A 491 -0.15 28.02 4.60
CA GLY A 491 -0.27 26.95 5.58
C GLY A 491 -1.44 27.06 6.56
N ARG A 492 -2.31 28.07 6.46
CA ARG A 492 -3.55 28.17 7.27
C ARG A 492 -4.77 27.87 6.40
N TRP A 493 -5.69 27.06 6.91
CA TRP A 493 -6.93 26.76 6.18
C TRP A 493 -7.89 27.95 6.15
N LEU A 494 -8.74 27.96 5.13
CA LEU A 494 -9.91 28.80 5.00
C LEU A 494 -11.15 27.97 5.35
N MET A 495 -12.20 28.64 5.85
CA MET A 495 -13.42 27.97 6.30
C MET A 495 -14.42 27.77 5.17
N GLU A 496 -14.98 26.57 5.11
CA GLU A 496 -16.04 26.25 4.15
C GLU A 496 -17.31 27.01 4.53
N CYS A 497 -17.96 27.65 3.56
CA CYS A 497 -19.25 28.30 3.76
C CYS A 497 -20.37 27.50 3.09
N ARG A 498 -21.60 27.69 3.60
CA ARG A 498 -22.78 26.92 3.18
C ARG A 498 -23.21 27.20 1.73
N SER A 499 -22.95 28.41 1.24
CA SER A 499 -23.36 28.83 -0.09
C SER A 499 -22.41 29.88 -0.67
N ARG A 500 -22.28 29.88 -2.00
CA ARG A 500 -21.46 30.87 -2.73
C ARG A 500 -21.81 32.32 -2.39
N SER A 501 -23.10 32.59 -2.16
CA SER A 501 -23.62 33.92 -1.80
C SER A 501 -23.09 34.46 -0.46
N GLU A 502 -22.48 33.62 0.39
CA GLU A 502 -21.88 34.07 1.65
C GLU A 502 -20.44 34.58 1.50
N LEU A 503 -19.77 34.28 0.39
CA LEU A 503 -18.37 34.68 0.19
C LEU A 503 -18.14 36.20 0.15
N PRO A 504 -19.00 37.02 -0.50
CA PRO A 504 -18.81 38.47 -0.51
C PRO A 504 -18.69 39.04 0.91
N GLY A 505 -17.59 39.75 1.18
CA GLY A 505 -17.34 40.40 2.47
C GLY A 505 -16.88 39.48 3.61
N LYS A 506 -16.77 38.15 3.40
CA LYS A 506 -16.25 37.20 4.39
C LYS A 506 -14.85 36.69 3.99
N PRO A 507 -13.76 37.36 4.44
CA PRO A 507 -12.41 36.88 4.15
C PRO A 507 -12.17 35.51 4.82
N ASP A 508 -11.19 34.79 4.28
CA ASP A 508 -10.73 33.49 4.75
C ASP A 508 -11.80 32.39 4.69
N GLN A 509 -12.70 32.46 3.69
CA GLN A 509 -13.71 31.45 3.40
C GLN A 509 -13.62 30.90 1.98
N TRP A 510 -14.13 29.69 1.78
CA TRP A 510 -14.21 29.05 0.48
C TRP A 510 -15.54 28.30 0.28
N TYR A 511 -15.88 28.07 -0.98
CA TYR A 511 -17.04 27.30 -1.43
C TYR A 511 -16.63 26.47 -2.66
N ALA A 512 -17.24 25.31 -2.88
CA ALA A 512 -17.02 24.56 -4.12
C ALA A 512 -18.32 24.03 -4.73
N GLU A 513 -18.29 23.86 -6.04
CA GLU A 513 -19.30 23.17 -6.82
C GLU A 513 -18.60 22.11 -7.68
N VAL A 514 -19.13 20.90 -7.71
CA VAL A 514 -18.64 19.82 -8.54
C VAL A 514 -19.74 19.42 -9.51
N ASP A 515 -19.44 19.51 -10.81
CA ASP A 515 -20.29 19.01 -11.88
C ASP A 515 -19.70 17.71 -12.46
N ARG A 516 -20.24 17.25 -13.60
CA ARG A 516 -19.82 16.00 -14.24
C ARG A 516 -18.33 16.00 -14.61
N ASP A 517 -17.81 17.14 -15.06
CA ASP A 517 -16.51 17.23 -15.71
C ASP A 517 -15.49 18.05 -14.90
N SER A 518 -15.97 18.94 -14.02
CA SER A 518 -15.14 19.92 -13.32
C SER A 518 -15.48 20.14 -11.86
N THR A 519 -14.46 20.53 -11.10
CA THR A 519 -14.54 21.10 -9.75
C THR A 519 -14.24 22.59 -9.84
N ARG A 520 -15.17 23.41 -9.36
CA ARG A 520 -15.02 24.87 -9.24
C ARG A 520 -14.90 25.23 -7.76
N ILE A 521 -13.84 25.93 -7.40
CA ILE A 521 -13.56 26.35 -6.02
C ILE A 521 -13.49 27.87 -6.02
N TRP A 522 -14.32 28.51 -5.20
CA TRP A 522 -14.24 29.93 -4.88
C TRP A 522 -13.59 30.12 -3.53
N ALA A 523 -12.68 31.07 -3.40
CA ALA A 523 -12.04 31.41 -2.15
C ALA A 523 -11.90 32.93 -2.01
N ASN A 524 -12.29 33.46 -0.86
CA ASN A 524 -12.13 34.86 -0.52
C ASN A 524 -10.85 35.04 0.31
N PHE A 525 -9.78 35.50 -0.34
CA PHE A 525 -8.49 35.78 0.30
C PHE A 525 -8.40 37.18 0.94
N GLY A 526 -9.53 37.86 1.15
CA GLY A 526 -9.56 39.23 1.66
C GLY A 526 -8.89 40.20 0.69
N THR A 527 -7.90 40.95 1.18
CA THR A 527 -7.11 41.88 0.37
C THR A 527 -5.93 41.23 -0.36
N ALA A 528 -5.62 39.95 -0.07
CA ALA A 528 -4.48 39.27 -0.67
C ALA A 528 -4.79 38.81 -2.11
N ASP A 529 -3.76 38.87 -2.97
CA ASP A 529 -3.79 38.29 -4.31
C ASP A 529 -3.19 36.87 -4.26
N PRO A 530 -3.97 35.81 -4.53
CA PRO A 530 -3.48 34.43 -4.49
C PRO A 530 -2.34 34.15 -5.49
N ALA A 531 -2.10 35.00 -6.49
CA ALA A 531 -0.96 34.86 -7.39
C ALA A 531 0.40 35.09 -6.68
N GLY A 532 0.42 35.90 -5.61
CA GLY A 532 1.60 36.18 -4.79
C GLY A 532 1.75 35.29 -3.56
N GLU A 533 0.79 34.41 -3.30
CA GLU A 533 0.69 33.65 -2.06
C GLU A 533 0.93 32.14 -2.29
N MET A 534 1.29 31.41 -1.25
CA MET A 534 1.27 29.95 -1.29
C MET A 534 -0.15 29.45 -1.03
N VAL A 535 -0.88 29.16 -2.11
CA VAL A 535 -2.23 28.60 -2.05
C VAL A 535 -2.22 27.10 -2.34
N GLU A 536 -2.76 26.33 -1.41
CA GLU A 536 -2.90 24.88 -1.53
C GLU A 536 -4.35 24.45 -1.38
N ILE A 537 -4.69 23.28 -1.93
CA ILE A 537 -6.00 22.66 -1.80
C ILE A 537 -5.87 21.21 -1.38
N ASN A 538 -6.80 20.69 -0.57
CA ASN A 538 -6.86 19.26 -0.28
C ASN A 538 -7.05 18.45 -1.56
N VAL A 539 -6.30 17.35 -1.70
CA VAL A 539 -6.43 16.41 -2.84
C VAL A 539 -6.53 14.97 -2.35
N ARG A 540 -5.72 14.59 -1.36
CA ARG A 540 -5.61 13.21 -0.86
C ARG A 540 -6.33 13.05 0.49
N ARG A 541 -6.88 11.85 0.68
CA ARG A 541 -7.59 11.47 1.92
C ARG A 541 -6.64 11.34 3.13
N SER A 542 -5.38 10.95 2.91
CA SER A 542 -4.39 10.72 3.96
C SER A 542 -2.97 11.00 3.48
N CYS A 543 -2.04 11.23 4.40
CA CYS A 543 -0.60 11.36 4.12
C CYS A 543 0.12 10.02 4.26
N PHE A 544 -0.18 9.23 5.30
CA PHE A 544 0.52 7.97 5.58
C PHE A 544 -0.46 6.92 6.14
N TYR A 545 -0.94 6.03 5.27
CA TYR A 545 -1.97 5.05 5.65
C TYR A 545 -1.86 3.83 4.75
N PRO A 546 -1.76 2.60 5.26
CA PRO A 546 -1.70 1.42 4.41
C PRO A 546 -3.10 1.14 3.81
N SER A 547 -3.15 0.86 2.50
CA SER A 547 -4.41 0.56 1.79
C SER A 547 -4.99 -0.82 2.10
N ARG A 548 -4.31 -1.61 2.94
CA ARG A 548 -4.73 -2.93 3.39
C ARG A 548 -4.44 -3.11 4.88
N THR A 549 -5.23 -3.96 5.52
CA THR A 549 -5.05 -4.35 6.92
C THR A 549 -3.80 -5.24 7.11
N GLY A 550 -3.38 -5.43 8.36
CA GLY A 550 -2.29 -6.35 8.70
C GLY A 550 -0.89 -5.92 8.25
N VAL A 551 -0.71 -4.66 7.86
CA VAL A 551 0.62 -4.08 7.59
C VAL A 551 1.30 -3.77 8.91
N ASN A 552 1.76 -4.81 9.60
CA ASN A 552 2.22 -4.75 10.99
C ASN A 552 3.62 -4.13 11.14
N TYR A 553 3.94 -3.71 12.36
CA TYR A 553 5.30 -3.36 12.82
C TYR A 553 6.02 -2.32 11.95
N ILE A 554 5.32 -1.25 11.61
CA ILE A 554 5.89 -0.07 10.97
C ILE A 554 6.31 0.94 12.05
N THR A 555 7.45 1.58 11.86
CA THR A 555 7.86 2.77 12.62
C THR A 555 7.80 3.98 11.71
N VAL A 556 7.15 5.05 12.15
CA VAL A 556 7.09 6.35 11.47
C VAL A 556 7.62 7.41 12.43
N SER A 557 8.73 8.07 12.07
CA SER A 557 9.44 8.97 13.00
C SER A 557 9.87 10.29 12.37
N GLY A 558 9.63 11.40 13.06
CA GLY A 558 10.29 12.69 12.77
C GLY A 558 9.69 13.50 11.61
N PHE A 559 8.50 13.14 11.12
CA PHE A 559 7.85 13.84 10.02
C PHE A 559 6.88 14.92 10.51
N ALA A 560 6.81 16.05 9.80
CA ALA A 560 5.62 16.88 9.79
C ALA A 560 4.66 16.36 8.72
N MET A 561 3.38 16.19 9.05
CA MET A 561 2.36 15.71 8.11
C MET A 561 1.12 16.58 8.22
N MET A 562 0.61 17.09 7.09
CA MET A 562 -0.50 18.04 7.11
C MET A 562 -1.41 18.00 5.87
N HIS A 563 -2.57 18.64 5.99
CA HIS A 563 -3.52 18.88 4.90
C HIS A 563 -4.13 17.59 4.32
N ALA A 564 -4.94 16.89 5.11
CA ALA A 564 -5.60 15.65 4.67
C ALA A 564 -7.13 15.75 4.69
N ALA A 565 -7.76 15.21 3.63
CA ALA A 565 -9.21 15.14 3.46
C ALA A 565 -9.79 13.85 4.06
N THR A 566 -9.56 13.62 5.34
CA THR A 566 -10.00 12.42 6.07
C THR A 566 -11.52 12.38 6.25
N ASN A 567 -12.10 11.18 6.27
CA ASN A 567 -13.53 10.99 6.55
C ASN A 567 -13.88 11.14 8.03
N TRP A 568 -15.16 11.37 8.30
CA TRP A 568 -15.73 11.17 9.64
C TRP A 568 -15.48 9.73 10.08
N SER A 569 -14.94 9.57 11.27
CA SER A 569 -14.38 8.33 11.79
C SER A 569 -15.15 7.83 13.02
N PRO A 570 -16.44 7.43 12.90
CA PRO A 570 -17.19 6.83 14.00
C PRO A 570 -16.66 5.43 14.31
N PRO A 571 -17.03 4.82 15.45
CA PRO A 571 -16.54 3.49 15.83
C PRO A 571 -17.03 2.36 14.92
N THR A 572 -18.00 2.65 14.06
CA THR A 572 -18.72 1.72 13.18
C THR A 572 -18.26 1.76 11.72
N ALA A 573 -17.21 2.51 11.39
CA ALA A 573 -16.69 2.62 10.02
C ALA A 573 -15.15 2.57 9.99
N GLU A 574 -14.56 2.50 8.79
CA GLU A 574 -13.12 2.73 8.61
C GLU A 574 -12.71 4.09 9.17
N GLN A 575 -11.76 4.09 10.10
CA GLN A 575 -11.26 5.31 10.71
C GLN A 575 -9.96 5.73 10.01
N VAL A 576 -10.09 6.45 8.88
CA VAL A 576 -8.93 6.96 8.14
C VAL A 576 -8.48 8.29 8.70
N GLY A 577 -7.26 8.32 9.25
CA GLY A 577 -6.60 9.54 9.72
C GLY A 577 -5.64 10.13 8.70
N LEU A 578 -5.08 11.28 9.05
CA LEU A 578 -3.95 11.87 8.33
C LEU A 578 -2.76 10.91 8.31
N ILE A 579 -2.55 10.23 9.44
CA ILE A 579 -1.75 9.02 9.56
C ILE A 579 -2.57 7.93 10.27
N GLY A 580 -2.41 6.67 9.88
CA GLY A 580 -3.11 5.59 10.57
C GLY A 580 -2.55 4.19 10.36
N THR A 581 -2.92 3.29 11.26
CA THR A 581 -2.40 1.92 11.33
C THR A 581 -3.22 0.90 10.52
N ASN A 582 -4.47 1.24 10.17
CA ASN A 582 -5.45 0.40 9.47
C ASN A 582 -5.46 -1.06 9.93
N TRP A 583 -6.02 -1.34 11.11
CA TRP A 583 -6.21 -2.70 11.61
C TRP A 583 -4.94 -3.57 11.53
N SER A 584 -3.93 -3.18 12.29
CA SER A 584 -2.63 -3.83 12.30
C SER A 584 -2.08 -3.93 13.73
N LYS A 585 -0.87 -4.47 13.86
CA LYS A 585 -0.20 -4.68 15.14
C LYS A 585 1.10 -3.91 15.24
N GLY A 586 1.35 -3.34 16.41
CA GLY A 586 2.70 -3.02 16.87
C GLY A 586 3.37 -1.83 16.19
N TRP A 587 2.61 -0.94 15.52
CA TRP A 587 3.15 0.32 14.99
C TRP A 587 3.78 1.21 16.06
N VAL A 588 4.78 1.99 15.64
CA VAL A 588 5.34 3.11 16.42
C VAL A 588 5.17 4.39 15.59
N ILE A 589 4.47 5.38 16.14
CA ILE A 589 4.33 6.72 15.57
C ILE A 589 4.96 7.68 16.57
N GLU A 590 6.10 8.28 16.21
CA GLU A 590 6.88 9.07 17.16
C GLU A 590 7.51 10.35 16.61
N ASN A 591 7.64 11.35 17.47
CA ASN A 591 8.33 12.60 17.13
C ASN A 591 7.76 13.28 15.87
N CYS A 592 6.47 13.07 15.58
CA CYS A 592 5.80 13.66 14.43
C CYS A 592 5.01 14.92 14.81
N ASP A 593 4.87 15.84 13.85
CA ASP A 593 3.93 16.96 13.91
C ASP A 593 2.78 16.65 12.94
N VAL A 594 1.56 16.47 13.45
CA VAL A 594 0.37 16.09 12.69
C VAL A 594 -0.65 17.21 12.80
N SER A 595 -0.96 17.88 11.70
CA SER A 595 -1.88 19.03 11.74
C SER A 595 -2.76 19.20 10.52
N TYR A 596 -3.84 19.98 10.67
CA TYR A 596 -4.74 20.36 9.57
C TYR A 596 -5.37 19.13 8.87
N SER A 597 -5.93 18.23 9.67
CA SER A 597 -6.75 17.12 9.18
C SER A 597 -8.22 17.50 9.21
N LYS A 598 -8.96 17.23 8.14
CA LYS A 598 -10.38 17.62 8.07
C LYS A 598 -11.24 16.90 9.12
N CYS A 599 -10.87 15.68 9.53
CA CYS A 599 -11.49 14.96 10.63
C CYS A 599 -10.42 14.50 11.64
N ALA A 600 -9.89 13.28 11.51
CA ALA A 600 -8.97 12.70 12.49
C ALA A 600 -7.49 12.90 12.14
N GLY A 601 -6.66 13.24 13.13
CA GLY A 601 -5.20 13.35 12.98
C GLY A 601 -4.52 11.98 12.87
N ILE A 602 -4.35 11.31 14.00
CA ILE A 602 -3.77 9.96 14.10
C ILE A 602 -4.91 8.96 14.32
N THR A 603 -4.91 7.86 13.57
CA THR A 603 -5.91 6.78 13.75
C THR A 603 -5.27 5.45 14.07
N LEU A 604 -5.78 4.80 15.11
CA LEU A 604 -5.45 3.43 15.51
C LEU A 604 -6.63 2.48 15.26
N GLY A 605 -7.60 2.91 14.46
CA GLY A 605 -8.96 2.40 14.48
C GLY A 605 -9.27 1.17 13.62
N LYS A 606 -10.57 0.90 13.53
CA LYS A 606 -11.17 -0.18 12.74
C LYS A 606 -10.89 0.00 11.23
N TYR A 607 -10.76 -1.14 10.56
CA TYR A 607 -10.79 -1.28 9.10
C TYR A 607 -12.17 -0.98 8.50
N GLY A 608 -12.25 -0.80 7.19
CA GLY A 608 -13.52 -0.69 6.47
C GLY A 608 -14.11 -2.03 6.05
N ASP A 609 -15.44 -2.17 6.16
CA ASP A 609 -16.18 -3.30 5.62
C ASP A 609 -17.56 -2.88 5.06
N GLY A 610 -18.34 -3.85 4.59
CA GLY A 610 -19.67 -3.60 3.98
C GLY A 610 -20.73 -3.08 4.96
N TYR A 611 -20.42 -2.96 6.26
CA TYR A 611 -21.32 -2.48 7.30
C TYR A 611 -20.94 -1.10 7.84
N ASP A 612 -19.96 -0.44 7.23
CA ASP A 612 -19.54 0.90 7.61
C ASP A 612 -20.74 1.87 7.61
N ASN A 613 -20.98 2.55 8.74
CA ASN A 613 -22.10 3.48 8.96
C ASN A 613 -23.51 2.85 8.81
N THR A 614 -23.66 1.58 9.16
CA THR A 614 -24.96 0.88 9.13
C THR A 614 -25.52 0.58 10.53
N SER A 615 -24.90 1.12 11.59
CA SER A 615 -25.29 0.80 12.98
C SER A 615 -26.63 1.42 13.39
N ALA A 616 -27.19 2.31 12.58
CA ALA A 616 -28.36 3.12 12.90
C ALA A 616 -28.18 3.95 14.19
N ASN A 617 -26.94 4.33 14.52
CA ASN A 617 -26.58 5.05 15.74
C ASN A 617 -27.01 4.32 17.04
N SER A 618 -27.06 2.99 17.00
CA SER A 618 -27.57 2.16 18.10
C SER A 618 -26.48 1.40 18.84
N ALA A 619 -26.75 1.08 20.11
CA ALA A 619 -25.91 0.23 20.93
C ALA A 619 -25.77 -1.17 20.31
N GLU A 620 -26.88 -1.74 19.85
CA GLU A 620 -26.95 -3.06 19.20
C GLU A 620 -26.11 -3.09 17.92
N GLY A 621 -26.22 -2.04 17.08
CA GLY A 621 -25.43 -1.91 15.86
C GLY A 621 -23.94 -1.85 16.13
N TYR A 622 -23.52 -1.20 17.23
CA TYR A 622 -22.11 -1.21 17.62
C TYR A 622 -21.67 -2.55 18.22
N VAL A 623 -22.50 -3.23 19.04
CA VAL A 623 -22.22 -4.60 19.51
C VAL A 623 -21.99 -5.55 18.33
N GLU A 624 -22.81 -5.48 17.28
CA GLU A 624 -22.60 -6.29 16.08
C GLU A 624 -21.29 -5.92 15.36
N THR A 625 -20.89 -4.65 15.39
CA THR A 625 -19.58 -4.21 14.89
C THR A 625 -18.43 -4.86 15.66
N VAL A 626 -18.53 -4.92 16.99
CA VAL A 626 -17.54 -5.59 17.84
C VAL A 626 -17.46 -7.09 17.53
N LYS A 627 -18.59 -7.77 17.33
CA LYS A 627 -18.63 -9.19 16.95
C LYS A 627 -17.92 -9.44 15.61
N ARG A 628 -18.22 -8.62 14.59
CA ARG A 628 -17.52 -8.71 13.29
C ARG A 628 -16.02 -8.47 13.42
N ALA A 629 -15.62 -7.55 14.29
CA ALA A 629 -14.20 -7.29 14.55
C ALA A 629 -13.51 -8.48 15.23
N LEU A 630 -14.17 -9.17 16.17
CA LEU A 630 -13.68 -10.43 16.75
C LEU A 630 -13.47 -11.50 15.68
N ASP A 631 -14.47 -11.69 14.80
CA ASP A 631 -14.36 -12.60 13.64
C ASP A 631 -13.24 -12.18 12.69
N HIS A 632 -12.92 -10.88 12.64
CA HIS A 632 -11.82 -10.30 11.86
C HIS A 632 -10.50 -10.17 12.64
N GLY A 633 -10.32 -10.97 13.70
CA GLY A 633 -9.07 -11.07 14.43
C GLY A 633 -8.78 -9.90 15.37
N TRP A 634 -9.79 -9.30 15.99
CA TRP A 634 -9.56 -8.38 17.11
C TRP A 634 -9.12 -9.16 18.35
N ASN A 635 -7.81 -9.33 18.52
CA ASN A 635 -7.18 -9.93 19.69
C ASN A 635 -5.75 -9.39 19.89
N LYS A 636 -5.17 -9.68 21.05
CA LYS A 636 -3.84 -9.20 21.46
C LYS A 636 -2.72 -9.68 20.53
N GLU A 637 -2.92 -10.79 19.82
CA GLU A 637 -1.96 -11.42 18.92
C GLU A 637 -1.89 -10.74 17.55
N THR A 638 -2.99 -10.15 17.08
CA THR A 638 -3.10 -9.67 15.68
C THR A 638 -3.38 -8.18 15.51
N VAL A 639 -3.94 -7.50 16.52
CA VAL A 639 -4.37 -6.09 16.40
C VAL A 639 -3.95 -5.27 17.63
N GLY A 640 -3.60 -4.00 17.42
CA GLY A 640 -3.26 -3.07 18.50
C GLY A 640 -1.82 -3.19 18.98
N GLY A 641 -1.58 -2.89 20.25
CA GLY A 641 -0.22 -2.87 20.83
C GLY A 641 0.67 -1.79 20.21
N HIS A 642 0.08 -0.66 19.82
CA HIS A 642 0.78 0.44 19.18
C HIS A 642 1.50 1.32 20.21
N THR A 643 2.50 2.07 19.77
CA THR A 643 3.13 3.13 20.55
C THR A 643 2.99 4.44 19.81
N VAL A 644 2.25 5.40 20.39
CA VAL A 644 2.10 6.75 19.87
C VAL A 644 2.74 7.71 20.87
N ARG A 645 3.94 8.22 20.56
CA ARG A 645 4.71 8.99 21.53
C ARG A 645 5.40 10.23 21.02
N ASN A 646 5.51 11.24 21.88
CA ASN A 646 6.25 12.47 21.60
C ASN A 646 5.79 13.19 20.32
N ASN A 647 4.52 13.06 19.94
CA ASN A 647 3.96 13.74 18.78
C ASN A 647 3.31 15.06 19.20
N THR A 648 3.28 16.03 18.29
CA THR A 648 2.39 17.19 18.38
C THR A 648 1.22 16.95 17.44
N VAL A 649 -0.02 17.07 17.93
CA VAL A 649 -1.23 16.90 17.12
C VAL A 649 -2.12 18.12 17.29
N SER A 650 -2.47 18.78 16.18
CA SER A 650 -3.23 20.03 16.24
C SER A 650 -4.13 20.31 15.04
N PHE A 651 -5.08 21.24 15.18
CA PHE A 651 -5.92 21.73 14.07
C PHE A 651 -6.62 20.59 13.31
N CYS A 652 -7.26 19.67 14.04
CA CYS A 652 -8.07 18.58 13.45
C CYS A 652 -9.53 18.74 13.88
N GLU A 653 -10.49 18.62 12.96
CA GLU A 653 -11.89 18.99 13.25
C GLU A 653 -12.80 17.84 13.71
N GLN A 654 -12.29 16.63 13.86
CA GLN A 654 -12.96 15.57 14.63
C GLN A 654 -12.17 15.22 15.89
N GLY A 655 -10.97 14.65 15.73
CA GLY A 655 -10.19 14.16 16.87
C GLY A 655 -8.69 14.16 16.63
N GLY A 656 -7.91 14.29 17.69
CA GLY A 656 -6.46 14.26 17.62
C GLY A 656 -5.95 12.84 17.38
N ILE A 657 -6.22 11.94 18.33
CA ILE A 657 -5.93 10.51 18.24
C ILE A 657 -7.23 9.73 18.41
N VAL A 658 -7.63 9.00 17.37
CA VAL A 658 -8.91 8.28 17.30
C VAL A 658 -8.69 6.78 17.13
N GLY A 659 -9.51 5.94 17.75
CA GLY A 659 -9.40 4.50 17.57
C GLY A 659 -10.49 3.68 18.25
N SER A 660 -11.31 3.04 17.44
CA SER A 660 -12.25 1.99 17.82
C SER A 660 -11.60 0.63 17.60
N LEU A 661 -11.50 -0.15 18.67
CA LEU A 661 -11.00 -1.53 18.76
C LEU A 661 -9.50 -1.69 18.44
N GLY A 662 -9.01 -1.14 17.32
CA GLY A 662 -7.61 -1.23 16.94
C GLY A 662 -6.63 -0.53 17.90
N CYS A 663 -7.14 0.33 18.79
CA CYS A 663 -6.33 1.00 19.81
C CYS A 663 -5.95 0.09 20.98
N SER A 664 -6.59 -1.07 21.17
CA SER A 664 -6.36 -1.95 22.31
C SER A 664 -4.88 -2.26 22.54
N PHE A 665 -4.48 -2.41 23.80
CA PHE A 665 -3.13 -2.74 24.26
C PHE A 665 -2.06 -1.68 23.92
N SER A 666 -2.46 -0.52 23.39
CA SER A 666 -1.54 0.52 22.94
C SER A 666 -1.07 1.43 24.08
N THR A 667 0.04 2.12 23.86
CA THR A 667 0.54 3.19 24.72
C THR A 667 0.53 4.51 23.96
N VAL A 668 -0.12 5.52 24.54
CA VAL A 668 -0.19 6.89 24.03
C VAL A 668 0.51 7.80 25.04
N SER A 669 1.75 8.20 24.76
CA SER A 669 2.60 8.82 25.78
C SER A 669 3.38 10.05 25.36
N GLY A 670 3.45 11.08 26.21
CA GLY A 670 4.32 12.24 25.97
C GLY A 670 3.90 13.10 24.78
N ASN A 671 2.67 12.96 24.28
CA ASN A 671 2.18 13.76 23.16
C ASN A 671 1.67 15.12 23.64
N THR A 672 1.75 16.12 22.76
CA THR A 672 1.10 17.43 22.94
C THR A 672 -0.08 17.50 21.98
N ILE A 673 -1.30 17.62 22.49
CA ILE A 673 -2.53 17.59 21.68
C ILE A 673 -3.37 18.84 21.97
N HIS A 674 -3.57 19.68 20.96
CA HIS A 674 -4.25 20.96 21.16
C HIS A 674 -5.00 21.46 19.93
N ASP A 675 -5.91 22.41 20.12
CA ASP A 675 -6.70 22.99 19.03
C ASP A 675 -7.45 21.93 18.20
N ILE A 676 -7.97 20.91 18.88
CA ILE A 676 -8.84 19.89 18.28
C ILE A 676 -10.30 20.36 18.35
N HIS A 677 -10.95 20.35 17.19
CA HIS A 677 -12.34 20.75 16.97
C HIS A 677 -12.65 22.18 17.44
N ARG A 678 -11.95 23.16 16.83
CA ARG A 678 -12.04 24.58 17.17
C ARG A 678 -12.85 25.38 16.17
N GLU A 679 -12.87 24.97 14.89
CA GLU A 679 -13.62 25.68 13.85
C GLU A 679 -15.11 25.35 13.89
N ARG A 680 -15.46 24.11 14.26
CA ARG A 680 -16.84 23.67 14.56
C ARG A 680 -17.82 23.83 13.40
N LEU A 681 -17.33 23.65 12.17
CA LEU A 681 -18.14 23.66 10.95
C LEU A 681 -19.23 22.58 10.95
N PHE A 682 -18.95 21.46 11.62
CA PHE A 682 -19.88 20.36 11.90
C PHE A 682 -19.77 19.97 13.38
N SER A 683 -20.57 19.01 13.83
CA SER A 683 -20.54 18.44 15.18
C SER A 683 -20.74 16.93 15.10
N GLY A 684 -20.71 16.26 16.24
CA GLY A 684 -21.12 14.87 16.35
C GLY A 684 -20.60 14.23 17.62
N ALA A 685 -21.08 13.02 17.92
CA ALA A 685 -20.68 12.30 19.11
C ALA A 685 -19.31 11.60 18.94
N GLU A 686 -18.33 12.17 18.23
CA GLU A 686 -17.04 11.51 17.95
C GLU A 686 -15.81 12.41 18.09
N GLN A 687 -15.90 13.44 18.93
CA GLN A 687 -14.93 14.54 18.96
C GLN A 687 -14.24 14.69 20.32
N ALA A 688 -12.92 14.47 20.34
CA ALA A 688 -12.04 14.73 21.48
C ALA A 688 -10.56 14.74 21.05
N ALA A 689 -9.67 15.28 21.88
CA ALA A 689 -8.23 15.20 21.64
C ALA A 689 -7.75 13.73 21.58
N ILE A 690 -8.25 12.87 22.46
CA ILE A 690 -8.14 11.42 22.35
C ILE A 690 -9.54 10.82 22.47
N LYS A 691 -10.01 10.09 21.46
CA LYS A 691 -11.27 9.32 21.54
C LYS A 691 -11.04 7.86 21.21
N PHE A 692 -11.34 6.98 22.17
CA PHE A 692 -11.21 5.53 21.99
C PHE A 692 -12.46 4.75 22.38
N HIS A 693 -12.69 3.67 21.63
CA HIS A 693 -13.65 2.62 21.95
C HIS A 693 -12.92 1.29 22.00
N GLY A 694 -13.22 0.43 22.98
CA GLY A 694 -12.45 -0.81 23.17
C GLY A 694 -11.01 -0.54 23.59
N ALA A 695 -10.82 0.44 24.50
CA ALA A 695 -9.52 0.84 25.04
C ALA A 695 -8.93 -0.19 26.03
N VAL A 696 -8.97 -1.48 25.69
CA VAL A 696 -8.53 -2.61 26.52
C VAL A 696 -7.05 -2.50 26.84
N ASP A 697 -6.67 -2.51 28.12
CA ASP A 697 -5.28 -2.40 28.58
C ASP A 697 -4.49 -1.21 27.97
N VAL A 698 -5.18 -0.16 27.51
CA VAL A 698 -4.52 1.02 26.94
C VAL A 698 -3.87 1.84 28.04
N VAL A 699 -2.67 2.36 27.78
CA VAL A 699 -1.97 3.28 28.69
C VAL A 699 -1.86 4.66 28.05
N ILE A 700 -2.52 5.66 28.65
CA ILE A 700 -2.45 7.07 28.24
C ILE A 700 -1.60 7.81 29.28
N SER A 701 -0.34 8.14 28.96
CA SER A 701 0.61 8.61 29.97
C SER A 701 1.44 9.84 29.62
N GLY A 702 1.51 10.84 30.51
CA GLY A 702 2.45 11.95 30.34
C GLY A 702 2.10 12.91 29.19
N ASN A 703 0.87 12.90 28.69
CA ASN A 703 0.45 13.79 27.60
C ASN A 703 0.09 15.19 28.13
N THR A 704 0.25 16.20 27.28
CA THR A 704 -0.23 17.57 27.53
C THR A 704 -1.37 17.87 26.56
N ILE A 705 -2.58 18.02 27.08
CA ILE A 705 -3.82 18.09 26.29
C ILE A 705 -4.57 19.38 26.63
N TYR A 706 -4.65 20.33 25.69
CA TYR A 706 -5.24 21.63 25.99
C TYR A 706 -5.93 22.33 24.83
N ASN A 707 -6.82 23.27 25.14
CA ASN A 707 -7.52 24.09 24.15
C ASN A 707 -8.24 23.25 23.08
N ASN A 708 -8.96 22.20 23.51
CA ASN A 708 -9.74 21.32 22.64
C ASN A 708 -11.23 21.47 22.95
N ASN A 709 -12.10 20.87 22.14
CA ASN A 709 -13.50 20.67 22.56
C ASN A 709 -13.58 19.75 23.80
N ARG A 710 -12.88 18.60 23.78
CA ARG A 710 -12.76 17.61 24.87
C ARG A 710 -11.33 17.09 24.94
N GLY A 711 -10.89 16.72 26.14
CA GLY A 711 -9.59 16.10 26.37
C GLY A 711 -9.60 14.61 25.97
N ILE A 712 -9.88 13.73 26.92
CA ILE A 712 -9.92 12.27 26.69
C ILE A 712 -11.37 11.80 26.77
N TRP A 713 -11.82 11.05 25.77
CA TRP A 713 -13.12 10.39 25.79
C TRP A 713 -12.91 8.90 25.57
N LEU A 714 -13.18 8.10 26.60
CA LEU A 714 -13.26 6.65 26.47
C LEU A 714 -14.75 6.27 26.44
N ASP A 715 -15.12 5.61 25.37
CA ASP A 715 -16.51 5.38 24.99
C ASP A 715 -16.65 3.88 24.71
N TRP A 716 -17.22 3.15 25.67
CA TRP A 716 -17.32 1.69 25.71
C TRP A 716 -15.99 0.94 25.91
N MET A 717 -16.08 -0.12 26.73
CA MET A 717 -15.05 -1.15 26.88
C MET A 717 -13.66 -0.58 27.27
N ALA A 718 -13.61 0.54 27.99
CA ALA A 718 -12.42 0.93 28.74
C ALA A 718 -12.22 -0.05 29.91
N GLN A 719 -11.48 -1.12 29.66
CA GLN A 719 -11.26 -2.21 30.60
C GLN A 719 -9.76 -2.51 30.73
N GLY A 720 -9.21 -2.34 31.93
CA GLY A 720 -7.76 -2.38 32.18
C GLY A 720 -7.03 -1.10 31.77
N THR A 721 -7.75 -0.06 31.34
CA THR A 721 -7.16 1.20 30.89
C THR A 721 -6.49 1.96 32.05
N ARG A 722 -5.32 2.55 31.79
CA ARG A 722 -4.63 3.43 32.73
C ARG A 722 -4.37 4.81 32.13
N ILE A 723 -4.81 5.86 32.82
CA ILE A 723 -4.57 7.27 32.49
C ILE A 723 -3.66 7.85 33.57
N THR A 724 -2.39 8.12 33.25
CA THR A 724 -1.41 8.52 34.28
C THR A 724 -0.48 9.67 33.91
N GLY A 725 -0.24 10.62 34.83
CA GLY A 725 0.75 11.68 34.59
C GLY A 725 0.37 12.71 33.52
N ASN A 726 -0.89 12.80 33.11
CA ASN A 726 -1.32 13.72 32.05
C ASN A 726 -1.64 15.13 32.60
N LYS A 727 -1.46 16.15 31.77
CA LYS A 727 -1.88 17.54 32.02
C LYS A 727 -3.04 17.89 31.09
N LEU A 728 -4.19 18.24 31.64
CA LEU A 728 -5.38 18.62 30.89
C LEU A 728 -5.87 20.00 31.35
N TYR A 729 -6.01 20.94 30.42
CA TYR A 729 -6.43 22.31 30.76
C TYR A 729 -7.01 23.07 29.56
N GLY A 730 -7.92 24.01 29.82
CA GLY A 730 -8.51 24.85 28.77
C GLY A 730 -9.34 24.07 27.74
N ASN A 731 -9.81 22.86 28.07
CA ASN A 731 -10.75 22.12 27.25
C ASN A 731 -12.17 22.65 27.51
N ASP A 732 -12.96 22.83 26.44
CA ASP A 732 -14.25 23.53 26.52
C ASP A 732 -15.33 22.69 27.24
N ASP A 733 -15.40 21.39 26.96
CA ASP A 733 -16.46 20.50 27.47
C ASP A 733 -15.99 19.62 28.64
N TRP A 734 -15.00 18.74 28.48
CA TRP A 734 -14.49 17.90 29.59
C TRP A 734 -13.00 17.60 29.44
N ASP A 735 -12.24 17.56 30.55
CA ASP A 735 -10.89 16.98 30.54
C ASP A 735 -10.95 15.47 30.30
N ILE A 736 -11.80 14.74 31.01
CA ILE A 736 -12.04 13.30 30.76
C ILE A 736 -13.55 13.01 30.76
N TYR A 737 -13.97 12.21 29.79
CA TYR A 737 -15.32 11.67 29.67
C TYR A 737 -15.24 10.13 29.56
N PHE A 738 -15.85 9.43 30.53
CA PHE A 738 -16.12 8.00 30.45
C PHE A 738 -17.59 7.79 30.11
N GLU A 739 -17.85 6.97 29.09
CA GLU A 739 -19.20 6.67 28.63
C GLU A 739 -19.42 5.16 28.48
N VAL A 740 -20.38 4.64 29.26
CA VAL A 740 -20.85 3.25 29.29
C VAL A 740 -19.73 2.20 29.37
N ASP A 741 -18.73 2.51 30.19
CA ASP A 741 -17.65 1.62 30.58
C ASP A 741 -17.93 0.92 31.91
N HIS A 742 -17.47 -0.33 32.02
CA HIS A 742 -17.59 -1.15 33.22
C HIS A 742 -16.29 -1.24 34.05
N GLY A 743 -15.20 -0.67 33.53
CA GLY A 743 -13.88 -0.71 34.13
C GLY A 743 -13.23 -2.11 34.18
N PRO A 744 -12.11 -2.27 34.90
CA PRO A 744 -11.44 -1.25 35.70
C PRO A 744 -10.75 -0.19 34.84
N VAL A 745 -10.96 1.08 35.19
CA VAL A 745 -10.15 2.20 34.67
C VAL A 745 -9.39 2.85 35.83
N LEU A 746 -8.07 2.95 35.72
CA LEU A 746 -7.24 3.64 36.71
C LEU A 746 -6.80 5.01 36.21
N VAL A 747 -7.16 6.06 36.93
CA VAL A 747 -6.77 7.45 36.69
C VAL A 747 -5.84 7.88 37.81
N ASP A 748 -4.53 7.95 37.57
CA ASP A 748 -3.55 8.24 38.61
C ASP A 748 -2.52 9.32 38.30
N ASN A 749 -2.16 10.16 39.27
CA ASN A 749 -1.14 11.19 39.11
C ASN A 749 -1.41 12.19 37.95
N ASN A 750 -2.66 12.53 37.64
CA ASN A 750 -2.98 13.51 36.59
C ASN A 750 -3.23 14.91 37.18
N VAL A 751 -3.12 15.92 36.31
CA VAL A 751 -3.41 17.33 36.61
C VAL A 751 -4.51 17.80 35.67
N MET A 752 -5.69 18.10 36.21
CA MET A 752 -6.92 18.38 35.46
C MET A 752 -7.48 19.73 35.91
N LEU A 753 -7.37 20.72 35.02
CA LEU A 753 -7.54 22.14 35.36
C LEU A 753 -8.61 22.85 34.53
N SER A 754 -9.30 22.16 33.62
CA SER A 754 -10.43 22.76 32.92
C SER A 754 -11.61 22.94 33.86
N LYS A 755 -12.51 23.87 33.52
CA LYS A 755 -13.74 24.14 34.29
C LYS A 755 -14.54 22.87 34.57
N ASN A 756 -14.57 21.99 33.58
CA ASN A 756 -15.23 20.69 33.62
C ASN A 756 -14.16 19.59 33.58
N SER A 757 -13.89 18.95 34.72
CA SER A 757 -12.83 17.96 34.78
C SER A 757 -13.32 16.58 34.37
N GLN A 758 -14.42 16.08 34.94
CA GLN A 758 -14.81 14.68 34.80
C GLN A 758 -16.29 14.52 34.50
N ARG A 759 -16.61 13.82 33.41
CA ARG A 759 -17.95 13.27 33.17
C ARG A 759 -17.86 11.75 33.29
N VAL A 760 -18.58 11.21 34.26
CA VAL A 760 -18.55 9.80 34.63
C VAL A 760 -19.92 9.21 34.34
N TRP A 761 -20.13 8.80 33.09
CA TRP A 761 -21.31 8.06 32.66
C TRP A 761 -20.95 6.59 32.56
N SER A 762 -20.24 6.08 33.57
CA SER A 762 -19.58 4.79 33.62
C SER A 762 -19.43 4.34 35.07
N GLN A 763 -18.93 3.13 35.27
CA GLN A 763 -18.62 2.54 36.57
C GLN A 763 -17.24 1.86 36.57
N GLY A 764 -16.77 1.42 37.75
CA GLY A 764 -15.50 0.69 37.86
C GLY A 764 -14.25 1.56 37.67
N VAL A 765 -14.31 2.83 38.08
CA VAL A 765 -13.23 3.81 37.91
C VAL A 765 -12.53 4.09 39.24
N ALA A 766 -11.19 4.14 39.25
CA ALA A 766 -10.40 4.54 40.41
C ALA A 766 -9.56 5.78 40.12
N TYR A 767 -9.73 6.82 40.93
CA TYR A 767 -8.96 8.06 40.92
C TYR A 767 -7.95 8.05 42.07
N VAL A 768 -6.66 8.06 41.76
CA VAL A 768 -5.58 7.96 42.77
C VAL A 768 -4.54 9.07 42.59
N HIS A 769 -4.27 9.86 43.62
CA HIS A 769 -3.19 10.87 43.55
C HIS A 769 -3.35 11.93 42.44
N ASN A 770 -4.56 12.36 42.08
CA ASN A 770 -4.75 13.40 41.06
C ASN A 770 -4.88 14.81 41.68
N LEU A 771 -4.66 15.85 40.87
CA LEU A 771 -5.10 17.21 41.14
C LEU A 771 -6.26 17.53 40.19
N ILE A 772 -7.43 17.84 40.75
CA ILE A 772 -8.68 18.03 40.01
C ILE A 772 -9.30 19.36 40.41
N ALA A 773 -9.38 20.30 39.47
CA ALA A 773 -9.82 21.66 39.75
C ALA A 773 -11.19 22.05 39.14
N GLY A 774 -11.82 21.13 38.41
CA GLY A 774 -13.10 21.33 37.75
C GLY A 774 -14.21 20.44 38.30
N LYS A 775 -15.41 20.62 37.74
CA LYS A 775 -16.60 19.86 38.15
C LYS A 775 -16.53 18.37 37.80
N PHE A 776 -17.23 17.58 38.60
CA PHE A 776 -17.67 16.22 38.29
C PHE A 776 -19.12 16.24 37.83
N GLU A 777 -19.48 15.31 36.95
CA GLU A 777 -20.87 14.99 36.63
C GLU A 777 -20.99 13.46 36.56
N VAL A 778 -21.92 12.91 37.34
CA VAL A 778 -22.17 11.47 37.42
C VAL A 778 -23.54 11.20 36.83
N TRP A 779 -23.61 10.32 35.83
CA TRP A 779 -24.91 9.94 35.26
C TRP A 779 -25.50 8.79 36.06
N PRO A 780 -26.76 8.90 36.54
CA PRO A 780 -27.31 7.94 37.49
C PRO A 780 -27.48 6.54 36.90
N TYR A 781 -27.87 6.44 35.62
CA TYR A 781 -28.17 5.17 34.95
C TYR A 781 -28.24 5.32 33.43
N ASP A 782 -27.65 4.37 32.71
CA ASP A 782 -27.78 4.19 31.26
C ASP A 782 -28.17 2.74 30.97
N ASP A 783 -29.19 2.55 30.13
CA ASP A 783 -29.79 1.24 29.83
C ASP A 783 -29.16 0.55 28.62
N ARG A 784 -28.19 1.19 27.94
CA ARG A 784 -27.45 0.57 26.84
C ARG A 784 -26.66 -0.63 27.36
N GLU A 785 -26.93 -1.79 26.76
CA GLU A 785 -26.22 -3.03 27.04
C GLU A 785 -24.89 -3.07 26.29
N THR A 786 -23.79 -2.77 26.99
CA THR A 786 -22.44 -2.70 26.39
C THR A 786 -21.57 -3.90 26.79
N PRO A 787 -20.57 -4.29 25.97
CA PRO A 787 -19.75 -5.46 26.26
C PRO A 787 -18.87 -5.32 27.50
N VAL A 788 -18.87 -6.39 28.29
CA VAL A 788 -17.87 -6.71 29.31
C VAL A 788 -16.93 -7.75 28.73
N LEU A 789 -15.62 -7.53 28.85
CA LEU A 789 -14.62 -8.40 28.25
C LEU A 789 -13.97 -9.31 29.29
N LYS A 790 -13.29 -10.36 28.84
CA LYS A 790 -12.39 -11.12 29.72
C LYS A 790 -11.19 -10.25 30.12
N PRO A 791 -10.66 -10.38 31.36
CA PRO A 791 -9.48 -9.64 31.79
C PRO A 791 -8.32 -9.72 30.80
N HIS A 792 -7.76 -8.57 30.44
CA HIS A 792 -6.61 -8.43 29.53
C HIS A 792 -6.80 -9.01 28.13
N GLY A 793 -8.05 -9.18 27.69
CA GLY A 793 -8.42 -9.74 26.40
C GLY A 793 -9.60 -9.02 25.75
N THR A 794 -9.88 -9.36 24.50
CA THR A 794 -10.95 -8.77 23.69
C THR A 794 -12.23 -9.62 23.69
N GLU A 795 -12.16 -10.85 24.21
CA GLU A 795 -13.28 -11.79 24.22
C GLU A 795 -14.43 -11.26 25.06
N ILE A 796 -15.64 -11.19 24.48
CA ILE A 796 -16.85 -10.75 25.18
C ILE A 796 -17.25 -11.82 26.21
N PHE A 797 -17.31 -11.42 27.47
CA PHE A 797 -17.82 -12.21 28.59
C PHE A 797 -19.34 -12.06 28.76
N GLY A 798 -19.89 -10.88 28.46
CA GLY A 798 -21.33 -10.61 28.49
C GLY A 798 -21.66 -9.18 28.09
N LEU A 799 -22.96 -8.87 28.05
CA LEU A 799 -23.46 -7.50 27.92
C LEU A 799 -24.07 -7.06 29.26
N ARG A 800 -23.94 -5.77 29.58
CA ARG A 800 -24.48 -5.16 30.81
C ARG A 800 -24.90 -3.72 30.59
N ASP A 801 -26.02 -3.36 31.20
CA ASP A 801 -26.41 -1.98 31.50
C ASP A 801 -25.38 -1.27 32.42
N ASN A 802 -25.50 0.04 32.52
CA ASN A 802 -24.48 0.86 33.15
C ASN A 802 -25.05 1.79 34.25
N PRO A 803 -25.29 1.24 35.44
CA PRO A 803 -25.64 2.03 36.60
C PRO A 803 -24.47 2.81 37.20
N SER A 804 -24.77 3.97 37.80
CA SER A 804 -23.76 4.77 38.52
C SER A 804 -23.12 4.04 39.68
N GLY A 805 -21.85 4.35 39.94
CA GLY A 805 -21.12 3.94 41.14
C GLY A 805 -19.93 3.03 40.85
N ASP A 806 -19.52 2.24 41.85
CA ASP A 806 -18.27 1.46 41.81
C ASP A 806 -17.06 2.37 41.48
N VAL A 807 -17.10 3.60 42.00
CA VAL A 807 -16.03 4.59 41.86
C VAL A 807 -15.22 4.67 43.15
N GLN A 808 -13.91 4.75 43.00
CA GLN A 808 -12.96 4.85 44.10
C GLN A 808 -12.15 6.15 43.98
N LEU A 809 -12.10 6.97 45.02
CA LEU A 809 -11.29 8.20 45.03
C LEU A 809 -10.37 8.21 46.24
N TYR A 810 -9.07 8.08 46.00
CA TYR A 810 -8.05 8.01 47.05
C TYR A 810 -6.93 9.00 46.85
N ASN A 811 -6.56 9.70 47.93
CA ASN A 811 -5.41 10.59 47.96
C ASN A 811 -5.41 11.65 46.84
N ASN A 812 -6.56 12.18 46.42
CA ASN A 812 -6.63 13.24 45.42
C ASN A 812 -6.64 14.62 46.10
N VAL A 813 -6.29 15.66 45.34
CA VAL A 813 -6.50 17.06 45.70
C VAL A 813 -7.60 17.62 44.80
N PHE A 814 -8.71 18.01 45.43
CA PHE A 814 -9.82 18.70 44.79
C PHE A 814 -9.72 20.19 45.08
N SER A 815 -9.89 21.03 44.07
CA SER A 815 -9.80 22.47 44.23
C SER A 815 -10.87 23.21 43.46
N GLY A 816 -11.43 24.25 44.05
CA GLY A 816 -12.37 25.15 43.39
C GLY A 816 -13.83 24.80 43.65
N LYS A 817 -14.65 25.85 43.73
CA LYS A 817 -16.07 25.82 44.12
C LYS A 817 -16.97 24.93 43.25
N ASP A 818 -16.59 24.70 42.00
CA ASP A 818 -17.37 23.89 41.06
C ASP A 818 -17.03 22.39 41.21
N CYS A 819 -16.00 22.05 41.98
CA CYS A 819 -15.62 20.67 42.28
C CYS A 819 -16.49 20.14 43.43
N ASN A 820 -17.65 19.57 43.09
CA ASN A 820 -18.58 18.95 44.04
C ASN A 820 -18.54 17.42 43.93
N LEU A 821 -18.27 16.73 45.04
CA LEU A 821 -18.21 15.27 45.13
C LEU A 821 -19.50 14.65 45.71
N GLU A 822 -20.50 15.44 46.12
CA GLU A 822 -21.82 14.93 46.55
C GLU A 822 -22.54 14.15 45.44
N GLU A 823 -22.16 14.34 44.17
CA GLU A 823 -22.59 13.52 43.02
C GLU A 823 -22.38 12.00 43.25
N PHE A 824 -21.45 11.61 44.12
CA PHE A 824 -21.16 10.21 44.45
C PHE A 824 -21.97 9.67 45.64
N ASP A 825 -22.74 10.50 46.34
CA ASP A 825 -23.40 10.14 47.60
C ASP A 825 -24.57 9.17 47.44
N ASN A 826 -25.20 9.16 46.27
CA ASN A 826 -26.44 8.45 46.00
C ASN A 826 -26.38 7.59 44.73
N THR A 827 -25.19 7.08 44.39
CA THR A 827 -25.01 6.17 43.25
C THR A 827 -25.59 4.78 43.53
N LYS A 828 -25.93 4.04 42.46
CA LYS A 828 -26.55 2.70 42.58
C LYS A 828 -25.59 1.67 43.18
N TYR A 829 -24.33 1.68 42.73
CA TYR A 829 -23.26 0.90 43.36
C TYR A 829 -22.48 1.77 44.36
N PRO A 830 -21.96 1.19 45.45
CA PRO A 830 -21.26 1.95 46.47
C PRO A 830 -19.94 2.54 45.96
N CYS A 831 -19.72 3.82 46.25
CA CYS A 831 -18.44 4.49 46.05
C CYS A 831 -17.57 4.42 47.31
N ARG A 832 -16.24 4.51 47.14
CA ARG A 832 -15.28 4.49 48.25
C ARG A 832 -14.32 5.67 48.16
N LEU A 833 -14.29 6.50 49.21
CA LEU A 833 -13.48 7.71 49.25
C LEU A 833 -12.67 7.77 50.55
N SER A 834 -11.38 8.08 50.47
CA SER A 834 -10.55 8.31 51.65
C SER A 834 -9.24 9.02 51.31
N GLY A 835 -8.76 9.85 52.23
CA GLY A 835 -7.45 10.48 52.13
C GLY A 835 -7.42 11.64 51.14
N ASN A 836 -8.59 12.11 50.68
CA ASN A 836 -8.67 13.23 49.75
C ASN A 836 -8.56 14.57 50.48
N VAL A 837 -8.09 15.59 49.77
CA VAL A 837 -7.94 16.97 50.27
C VAL A 837 -8.85 17.88 49.46
N TYR A 838 -9.61 18.73 50.14
CA TYR A 838 -10.60 19.63 49.55
C TYR A 838 -10.22 21.07 49.85
N GLU A 839 -9.92 21.84 48.80
CA GLU A 839 -9.40 23.19 48.91
C GLU A 839 -10.22 24.17 48.08
N ARG A 840 -10.12 25.47 48.42
CA ARG A 840 -10.71 26.58 47.62
C ARG A 840 -12.20 26.40 47.30
N GLY A 841 -12.97 25.88 48.26
CA GLY A 841 -14.42 25.71 48.16
C GLY A 841 -14.88 24.41 47.49
N ALA A 842 -13.98 23.46 47.21
CA ALA A 842 -14.39 22.12 46.80
C ALA A 842 -15.26 21.45 47.89
N VAL A 843 -16.31 20.75 47.48
CA VAL A 843 -17.29 20.13 48.38
C VAL A 843 -17.02 18.64 48.49
N ALA A 844 -16.85 18.17 49.73
CA ALA A 844 -16.62 16.76 50.03
C ALA A 844 -17.92 15.95 50.01
N SER A 845 -17.83 14.71 49.54
CA SER A 845 -18.88 13.70 49.66
C SER A 845 -19.07 13.28 51.12
N ARG A 846 -20.29 12.91 51.51
CA ARG A 846 -20.55 12.32 52.84
C ARG A 846 -19.90 10.95 53.04
N LEU A 847 -19.39 10.33 51.98
CA LEU A 847 -18.70 9.04 51.99
C LEU A 847 -17.20 9.15 52.30
N GLU A 848 -16.63 10.37 52.34
CA GLU A 848 -15.21 10.59 52.61
C GLU A 848 -14.84 10.09 54.02
N LYS A 849 -13.88 9.17 54.08
CA LYS A 849 -13.28 8.72 55.35
C LYS A 849 -12.06 9.57 55.74
N PRO A 850 -11.78 9.76 57.05
CA PRO A 850 -10.65 10.53 57.52
C PRO A 850 -9.30 10.13 56.90
N ILE A 851 -8.41 11.12 56.76
CA ILE A 851 -7.04 10.92 56.30
C ILE A 851 -6.30 9.98 57.27
N GLY A 852 -5.87 8.81 56.80
CA GLY A 852 -5.09 7.84 57.58
C GLY A 852 -5.67 6.43 57.64
N ASP A 853 -6.95 6.25 57.30
CA ASP A 853 -7.64 4.95 57.38
C ASP A 853 -7.19 3.93 56.32
N LEU A 854 -6.64 4.39 55.18
CA LEU A 854 -6.12 3.51 54.13
C LEU A 854 -4.74 3.99 53.63
N LYS A 855 -3.69 3.23 53.94
CA LYS A 855 -2.35 3.43 53.35
C LYS A 855 -2.30 2.78 51.97
N LEU A 856 -2.85 3.46 50.97
CA LEU A 856 -2.87 2.97 49.58
C LEU A 856 -1.46 3.05 48.96
N THR A 857 -0.77 1.90 48.88
CA THR A 857 0.57 1.79 48.28
C THR A 857 0.54 1.02 46.96
N SER A 858 -0.51 0.23 46.72
CA SER A 858 -0.73 -0.48 45.47
C SER A 858 -2.20 -0.60 45.12
N SER A 859 -2.45 -0.72 43.83
CA SER A 859 -3.79 -0.95 43.26
C SER A 859 -4.44 -2.27 43.69
N ALA A 860 -3.68 -3.25 44.22
CA ALA A 860 -4.24 -4.47 44.81
C ALA A 860 -5.25 -4.17 45.93
N GLN A 861 -5.04 -3.08 46.67
CA GLN A 861 -5.91 -2.64 47.76
C GLN A 861 -7.23 -2.02 47.28
N LEU A 862 -7.33 -1.67 45.99
CA LEU A 862 -8.58 -1.19 45.38
C LEU A 862 -9.60 -2.33 45.18
N GLY A 863 -9.12 -3.58 45.20
CA GLY A 863 -9.92 -4.76 44.96
C GLY A 863 -10.31 -4.91 43.49
N ARG A 864 -11.50 -5.47 43.25
CA ARG A 864 -12.05 -5.75 41.92
C ARG A 864 -13.31 -4.94 41.69
N THR A 865 -13.58 -4.61 40.42
CA THR A 865 -14.85 -3.99 40.01
C THR A 865 -16.03 -4.91 40.23
N VAL A 866 -17.22 -4.32 40.37
CA VAL A 866 -18.48 -5.05 40.59
C VAL A 866 -18.87 -5.85 39.36
N VAL A 867 -18.79 -5.26 38.18
CA VAL A 867 -19.30 -5.87 36.94
C VAL A 867 -18.26 -6.75 36.26
N THR A 868 -17.07 -6.23 35.97
CA THR A 868 -16.05 -6.99 35.22
C THR A 868 -15.26 -7.97 36.07
N ARG A 869 -15.33 -7.85 37.41
CA ARG A 869 -14.63 -8.70 38.39
C ARG A 869 -13.11 -8.75 38.20
N GLN A 870 -12.55 -7.79 37.47
CA GLN A 870 -11.13 -7.61 37.22
C GLN A 870 -10.53 -6.66 38.26
N GLY A 871 -9.28 -6.89 38.66
CA GLY A 871 -8.53 -6.00 39.53
C GLY A 871 -7.99 -4.78 38.76
N PHE A 872 -7.69 -3.70 39.48
CA PHE A 872 -6.98 -2.55 38.90
C PHE A 872 -5.51 -2.94 38.66
N GLU A 873 -5.23 -3.57 37.53
CA GLU A 873 -3.95 -4.20 37.23
C GLU A 873 -3.32 -3.56 35.99
N GLY A 874 -2.00 -3.68 35.85
CA GLY A 874 -1.31 -3.32 34.62
C GLY A 874 -1.62 -4.28 33.47
N PRO A 875 -1.18 -3.98 32.24
CA PRO A 875 -1.37 -4.86 31.08
C PRO A 875 -0.74 -6.27 31.19
N ASP A 876 0.10 -6.48 32.21
CA ASP A 876 0.72 -7.77 32.57
C ASP A 876 -0.05 -8.53 33.67
N GLY A 877 -1.21 -8.03 34.09
CA GLY A 877 -2.05 -8.61 35.15
C GLY A 877 -1.51 -8.43 36.56
N LYS A 878 -0.49 -7.57 36.75
CA LYS A 878 0.06 -7.31 38.08
C LYS A 878 -0.48 -6.02 38.68
N PRO A 879 -0.62 -5.95 40.01
CA PRO A 879 -0.92 -4.70 40.68
C PRO A 879 0.13 -3.62 40.37
N ILE A 880 -0.37 -2.43 40.04
CA ILE A 880 0.41 -1.20 39.93
C ILE A 880 0.77 -0.70 41.33
N VAL A 881 2.04 -0.36 41.52
CA VAL A 881 2.57 0.26 42.75
C VAL A 881 2.51 1.78 42.61
N PHE A 882 1.99 2.48 43.62
CA PHE A 882 1.89 3.93 43.67
C PHE A 882 3.13 4.56 44.34
N ASP A 883 4.33 4.16 43.92
CA ASP A 883 5.60 4.60 44.53
C ASP A 883 6.25 5.79 43.81
N ARG A 884 5.64 6.30 42.74
CA ARG A 884 6.12 7.45 41.97
C ARG A 884 5.06 8.53 41.83
N ASP A 885 5.54 9.77 41.75
CA ASP A 885 4.72 10.95 41.54
C ASP A 885 4.63 11.33 40.05
N PHE A 886 3.99 12.46 39.76
CA PHE A 886 3.81 13.05 38.42
C PHE A 886 5.12 13.13 37.61
N TYR A 887 6.23 13.45 38.25
CA TYR A 887 7.54 13.61 37.60
C TYR A 887 8.36 12.31 37.60
N GLY A 888 7.78 11.20 38.07
CA GLY A 888 8.46 9.93 38.27
C GLY A 888 9.37 9.88 39.50
N LYS A 889 9.34 10.91 40.37
CA LYS A 889 10.12 10.93 41.62
C LYS A 889 9.56 9.88 42.58
N LYS A 890 10.44 9.14 43.27
CA LYS A 890 10.02 8.14 44.26
C LYS A 890 9.36 8.82 45.45
N ARG A 891 8.16 8.36 45.83
CA ARG A 891 7.44 8.84 47.02
C ARG A 891 8.16 8.37 48.29
N LYS A 892 8.43 9.29 49.22
CA LYS A 892 9.11 9.02 50.50
C LYS A 892 8.10 9.06 51.64
N GLY A 893 8.13 8.06 52.52
CA GLY A 893 7.22 7.99 53.67
C GLY A 893 5.78 7.62 53.29
N LEU A 894 4.81 8.13 54.04
CA LEU A 894 3.39 7.92 53.75
C LEU A 894 2.98 8.71 52.49
N PRO A 895 2.24 8.10 51.54
CA PRO A 895 1.78 8.81 50.34
C PRO A 895 0.93 10.03 50.71
N VAL A 896 1.34 11.21 50.25
CA VAL A 896 0.56 12.46 50.39
C VAL A 896 -0.50 12.57 49.30
N ALA A 897 -1.61 13.25 49.60
CA ALA A 897 -2.64 13.54 48.62
C ALA A 897 -2.08 14.36 47.45
N GLY A 898 -2.57 14.07 46.25
CA GLY A 898 -2.23 14.75 45.01
C GLY A 898 -1.08 14.10 44.23
N PRO A 899 -0.77 14.67 43.06
CA PRO A 899 0.10 14.05 42.06
C PRO A 899 1.58 14.28 42.35
N TYR A 900 1.93 15.14 43.31
CA TYR A 900 3.32 15.53 43.57
C TYR A 900 3.82 14.96 44.90
N GLN A 901 5.06 14.50 44.92
CA GLN A 901 5.77 14.20 46.16
C GLN A 901 6.24 15.52 46.80
N ARG A 902 6.03 15.67 48.11
CA ARG A 902 6.62 16.77 48.89
C ARG A 902 8.14 16.56 49.00
N GLU A 903 8.92 17.59 48.65
CA GLU A 903 10.39 17.58 48.74
C GLU A 903 10.90 17.47 50.17
#